data_AF-A0A0P9HVB8-F1
#
_entry.id   AF-A0A0P9HVB8-F1
#
_cell.length_a   1.000
_cell.length_b   1.000
_cell.length_c   1.000
_cell.angle_alpha   90.00
_cell.angle_beta   90.00
_cell.angle_gamma   90.00
#
_symmetry.space_group_name_H-M   'P 1'
#
loop_
_entity.id
_entity.type
_entity.pdbx_description
1 polymer ?
#
loop_
_entity_poly.entity_id
_entity_poly.type
_entity_poly.pdbx_seq_one_letter_code
_entity_poly.pdbx_strand_id
1 'polypeptide(L)'
;MSNDSTALKRDRFEMLMQQASVPADVVRSFFSDGYIDKVETSRKNREWTFHIVKTQVVPQDIYRSFCKMIRDKFSHIAAIRFVLQYTPDVKPEEVAHEYWSMFLEWVQREAASINGWMTKAKIETNGNVLTLYLLDTIGLELAKKKNIGGLIQRYFSGFFGVDFHVKYAVSDSREEELERFSKQIEQEEKEVTINILTAVEAENEADAQQDAELKLMVGYDIKDPAVPLQDVRDEEKKVTVQGTVFGLDTKELKNGSTLFMFNVTDFSDSIMVKAFAKTKEDVKIYSLITNGKWLKLRGRVEYDRFMQIPELVMIPSDVNEIVAPPDRKDDAEEKRVEFHLHTAMSTMDGITPVDQYIKTAAKWGHKAIAVTDHSGIQCFPEAYKAAKKNGIKVIYGLEANVVDDSVQVVMNPTDINLTDAEYVIFDIETTGLSVTSNKIIELAGVRMKDGKEIDRFATFIDPHERIPYNIQQLTNITDDMVKGAPELEQMLPKFIEFVGDSVLVAHNARFDIGFIQANCKRLGLPEVTNPVLDTLELARLLFPTLKNHRLNTLSDKFKVSLDNHHRAIDDSIALGHVLFHLLKEAGDRGYKQLSRLNDEVGKNLKTQRPFHCCIYAKDMVGKKNLFSLVSLSHTEYFHRVACIPKSKLQEMREGLIIASGCEKGEFYETVLNKSVEEAEMVAEFYDVLEIQPIGVNMHLVDKGLVGSPAQLEDANRKIVQIGRKLGKPVIATGNVHYLHPREKIYRDITIHGITGFSPLKDIRKPDVHLRTTKEMLAEFEYLGKETAYEVVVKNTSELADRFEELELFPTKLFTPILEGADDEIRNTCYDTAKQIYGDPLPEVIVARLEKELVPIIKYGFSANYLISERLVKKSNADGYLVGSRGSVGSSVVATFLGISEVNPLPPHYICKSCKHSEWILDGSIPSGFDLPDKNCPNCGEKLKGEGQDIPFETFLGFKGDKVPDIDLNFSGEYQPHAHNYT
;
A
#
# COMPACT_ATOMS: atom_id res chain seq x y z
N MET A 1 12.83 -42.67 52.28
CA MET A 1 12.31 -43.16 50.99
C MET A 1 12.43 -42.04 49.97
N SER A 2 13.41 -42.04 49.05
CA SER A 2 13.37 -41.26 47.79
C SER A 2 14.55 -41.48 46.81
N ASN A 3 15.71 -42.02 47.22
CA ASN A 3 16.87 -42.09 46.30
C ASN A 3 16.76 -43.10 45.14
N ASP A 4 15.97 -44.18 45.26
CA ASP A 4 15.82 -45.19 44.18
C ASP A 4 15.02 -44.67 42.96
N SER A 5 14.17 -43.67 43.14
CA SER A 5 13.33 -43.14 42.05
C SER A 5 14.13 -42.26 41.08
N THR A 6 15.05 -41.43 41.58
CA THR A 6 15.77 -40.45 40.76
C THR A 6 16.90 -41.10 39.98
N ALA A 7 17.56 -42.14 40.53
CA ALA A 7 18.55 -42.94 39.81
C ALA A 7 17.94 -43.60 38.57
N LEU A 8 16.77 -44.23 38.70
CA LEU A 8 16.07 -44.82 37.56
C LEU A 8 15.63 -43.78 36.51
N LYS A 9 15.22 -42.59 36.94
CA LYS A 9 14.88 -41.46 36.06
C LYS A 9 16.09 -40.91 35.31
N ARG A 10 17.27 -40.93 35.97
CA ARG A 10 18.55 -40.57 35.37
C ARG A 10 18.99 -41.61 34.33
N ASP A 11 18.92 -42.90 34.65
CA ASP A 11 19.26 -43.98 33.72
C ASP A 11 18.45 -43.89 32.41
N ARG A 12 17.16 -43.55 32.52
CA ARG A 12 16.28 -43.31 31.35
C ARG A 12 16.74 -42.12 30.51
N PHE A 13 17.24 -41.07 31.15
CA PHE A 13 17.76 -39.90 30.46
C PHE A 13 19.06 -40.22 29.73
N GLU A 14 19.96 -40.97 30.37
CA GLU A 14 21.20 -41.44 29.74
C GLU A 14 20.91 -42.37 28.56
N MET A 15 19.94 -43.27 28.70
CA MET A 15 19.50 -44.13 27.59
C MET A 15 18.96 -43.30 26.41
N LEU A 16 18.17 -42.25 26.66
CA LEU A 16 17.69 -41.35 25.61
C LEU A 16 18.85 -40.66 24.89
N MET A 17 19.81 -40.12 25.65
CA MET A 17 20.98 -39.44 25.10
C MET A 17 21.88 -40.38 24.29
N GLN A 18 22.08 -41.61 24.76
CA GLN A 18 22.82 -42.66 24.03
C GLN A 18 22.12 -43.03 22.72
N GLN A 19 20.80 -43.25 22.75
CA GLN A 19 20.03 -43.60 21.55
C GLN A 19 20.02 -42.47 20.51
N ALA A 20 19.99 -41.22 20.96
CA ALA A 20 20.10 -40.04 20.09
C ALA A 20 21.55 -39.69 19.70
N SER A 21 22.54 -40.46 20.19
CA SER A 21 23.97 -40.25 19.91
C SER A 21 24.49 -38.87 20.31
N VAL A 22 24.00 -38.31 21.43
CA VAL A 22 24.47 -37.02 21.96
C VAL A 22 25.97 -37.13 22.35
N PRO A 23 26.84 -36.18 21.94
CA PRO A 23 28.27 -36.25 22.22
C PRO A 23 28.58 -36.33 23.72
N ALA A 24 29.50 -37.21 24.11
CA ALA A 24 29.78 -37.51 25.51
C ALA A 24 30.32 -36.32 26.31
N ASP A 25 31.04 -35.41 25.65
CA ASP A 25 31.52 -34.13 26.17
C ASP A 25 30.37 -33.17 26.47
N VAL A 26 29.37 -33.08 25.59
CA VAL A 26 28.15 -32.29 25.79
C VAL A 26 27.33 -32.85 26.96
N VAL A 27 27.16 -34.18 27.03
CA VAL A 27 26.44 -34.84 28.13
C VAL A 27 27.11 -34.55 29.47
N ARG A 28 28.44 -34.67 29.54
CA ARG A 28 29.21 -34.44 30.77
C ARG A 28 29.18 -32.98 31.21
N SER A 29 29.20 -32.04 30.26
CA SER A 29 29.35 -30.61 30.55
C SER A 29 28.02 -29.92 30.86
N PHE A 30 26.92 -30.34 30.24
CA PHE A 30 25.64 -29.60 30.31
C PHE A 30 24.46 -30.42 30.80
N PHE A 31 24.54 -31.75 30.80
CA PHE A 31 23.40 -32.61 31.12
C PHE A 31 23.70 -33.60 32.25
N SER A 32 24.83 -33.54 32.94
CA SER A 32 25.20 -34.48 34.01
C SER A 32 24.26 -34.45 35.21
N ASP A 33 23.65 -33.30 35.47
CA ASP A 33 22.72 -33.01 36.57
C ASP A 33 21.24 -33.19 36.19
N GLY A 34 20.94 -33.62 34.95
CA GLY A 34 19.58 -33.75 34.46
C GLY A 34 18.95 -35.13 34.66
N TYR A 35 17.62 -35.21 34.68
CA TYR A 35 16.89 -36.50 34.60
C TYR A 35 15.53 -36.31 33.93
N ILE A 36 14.93 -37.40 33.43
CA ILE A 36 13.55 -37.37 32.89
C ILE A 36 12.57 -37.57 34.05
N ASP A 37 11.73 -36.58 34.33
CA ASP A 37 10.68 -36.71 35.34
C ASP A 37 9.55 -37.63 34.87
N LYS A 38 9.02 -37.34 33.68
CA LYS A 38 7.99 -38.12 33.01
C LYS A 38 8.05 -37.95 31.49
N VAL A 39 7.41 -38.87 30.79
CA VAL A 39 7.16 -38.78 29.34
C VAL A 39 5.66 -38.89 29.12
N GLU A 40 5.06 -37.86 28.54
CA GLU A 40 3.64 -37.88 28.18
C GLU A 40 3.49 -38.35 26.74
N THR A 41 2.58 -39.29 26.50
CA THR A 41 2.37 -39.87 25.16
C THR A 41 0.94 -39.65 24.69
N SER A 42 0.77 -38.91 23.59
CA SER A 42 -0.52 -38.76 22.92
C SER A 42 -0.63 -39.74 21.76
N ARG A 43 -1.42 -40.81 21.94
CA ARG A 43 -1.68 -41.78 20.86
C ARG A 43 -2.42 -41.16 19.67
N LYS A 44 -3.37 -40.26 19.95
CA LYS A 44 -4.18 -39.59 18.92
C LYS A 44 -3.32 -38.69 18.02
N ASN A 45 -2.37 -37.98 18.60
CA ASN A 45 -1.53 -37.01 17.85
C ASN A 45 -0.16 -37.59 17.45
N ARG A 46 0.12 -38.86 17.78
CA ARG A 46 1.45 -39.50 17.64
C ARG A 46 2.58 -38.59 18.15
N GLU A 47 2.45 -38.13 19.39
CA GLU A 47 3.35 -37.14 20.00
C GLU A 47 3.87 -37.61 21.36
N TRP A 48 5.17 -37.40 21.63
CA TRP A 48 5.81 -37.64 22.92
C TRP A 48 6.38 -36.32 23.48
N THR A 49 6.05 -36.03 24.74
CA THR A 49 6.57 -34.86 25.47
C THR A 49 7.48 -35.34 26.60
N PHE A 50 8.77 -35.02 26.51
CA PHE A 50 9.75 -35.32 27.56
C PHE A 50 9.82 -34.16 28.56
N HIS A 51 9.53 -34.44 29.82
CA HIS A 51 9.74 -33.50 30.92
C HIS A 51 11.11 -33.78 31.54
N ILE A 52 12.06 -32.90 31.29
CA ILE A 52 13.45 -33.03 31.74
C ILE A 52 13.65 -32.04 32.88
N VAL A 53 14.18 -32.49 34.01
CA VAL A 53 14.53 -31.63 35.15
C VAL A 53 16.03 -31.38 35.16
N LYS A 54 16.44 -30.14 35.40
CA LYS A 54 17.83 -29.67 35.47
C LYS A 54 18.07 -28.79 36.69
N THR A 55 19.30 -28.77 37.19
CA THR A 55 19.71 -27.91 38.33
C THR A 55 20.47 -26.65 37.90
N GLN A 56 20.82 -26.56 36.62
CA GLN A 56 21.53 -25.43 36.02
C GLN A 56 20.97 -25.13 34.63
N VAL A 57 20.92 -23.84 34.28
CA VAL A 57 20.49 -23.37 32.96
C VAL A 57 21.37 -23.95 31.87
N VAL A 58 20.75 -24.43 30.79
CA VAL A 58 21.47 -24.96 29.62
C VAL A 58 21.62 -23.84 28.59
N PRO A 59 22.84 -23.52 28.12
CA PRO A 59 23.01 -22.51 27.08
C PRO A 59 22.12 -22.77 25.85
N GLN A 60 21.52 -21.73 25.28
CA GLN A 60 20.50 -21.85 24.23
C GLN A 60 20.94 -22.70 23.03
N ASP A 61 22.20 -22.57 22.60
CA ASP A 61 22.73 -23.30 21.44
C ASP A 61 22.86 -24.80 21.74
N ILE A 62 23.25 -25.13 22.97
CA ILE A 62 23.34 -26.52 23.44
C ILE A 62 21.94 -27.13 23.54
N TYR A 63 20.97 -26.38 24.09
CA TYR A 63 19.58 -26.83 24.18
C TYR A 63 18.96 -27.06 22.79
N ARG A 64 19.19 -26.16 21.84
CA ARG A 64 18.73 -26.29 20.44
C ARG A 64 19.31 -27.53 19.77
N SER A 65 20.64 -27.71 19.89
CA SER A 65 21.34 -28.86 19.32
C SER A 65 20.81 -30.17 19.91
N PHE A 66 20.69 -30.24 21.25
CA PHE A 66 20.13 -31.38 21.96
C PHE A 66 18.71 -31.74 21.49
N CYS A 67 17.81 -30.76 21.40
CA CYS A 67 16.44 -30.97 20.93
C CYS A 67 16.40 -31.48 19.48
N LYS A 68 17.26 -30.94 18.61
CA LYS A 68 17.35 -31.33 17.20
C LYS A 68 17.78 -32.79 17.07
N MET A 69 18.84 -33.21 17.76
CA MET A 69 19.36 -34.57 17.68
C MET A 69 18.31 -35.63 18.05
N ILE A 70 17.56 -35.39 19.13
CA ILE A 70 16.52 -36.32 19.58
C ILE A 70 15.33 -36.29 18.61
N ARG A 71 14.90 -35.11 18.15
CA ARG A 71 13.82 -35.01 17.13
C ARG A 71 14.19 -35.77 15.86
N ASP A 72 15.38 -35.56 15.33
CA ASP A 72 15.85 -36.20 14.10
C ASP A 72 15.87 -37.73 14.28
N LYS A 73 16.35 -38.22 15.43
CA LYS A 73 16.40 -39.65 15.74
C LYS A 73 15.02 -40.30 15.81
N PHE A 74 14.04 -39.68 16.47
CA PHE A 74 12.75 -40.29 16.77
C PHE A 74 11.58 -39.80 15.89
N SER A 75 11.84 -38.92 14.93
CA SER A 75 10.85 -38.35 13.99
C SER A 75 10.00 -39.39 13.25
N HIS A 76 10.58 -40.54 12.91
CA HIS A 76 9.88 -41.64 12.25
C HIS A 76 8.85 -42.36 13.14
N ILE A 77 8.93 -42.17 14.46
CA ILE A 77 8.04 -42.81 15.45
C ILE A 77 6.93 -41.85 15.87
N ALA A 78 7.31 -40.68 16.40
CA ALA A 78 6.42 -39.68 16.97
C ALA A 78 7.01 -38.25 16.86
N ALA A 79 6.13 -37.24 16.86
CA ALA A 79 6.55 -35.86 17.05
C ALA A 79 7.10 -35.67 18.48
N ILE A 80 8.27 -35.04 18.63
CA ILE A 80 8.95 -34.91 19.92
C ILE A 80 8.90 -33.47 20.44
N ARG A 81 8.37 -33.33 21.65
CA ARG A 81 8.37 -32.08 22.44
C ARG A 81 9.20 -32.24 23.71
N PHE A 82 9.70 -31.11 24.19
CA PHE A 82 10.47 -31.01 25.42
C PHE A 82 9.86 -29.95 26.32
N VAL A 83 9.83 -30.24 27.61
CA VAL A 83 9.63 -29.27 28.68
C VAL A 83 10.84 -29.38 29.59
N LEU A 84 11.68 -28.36 29.61
CA LEU A 84 12.90 -28.31 30.42
C LEU A 84 12.62 -27.56 31.72
N GLN A 85 12.35 -28.30 32.78
CA GLN A 85 12.06 -27.77 34.10
C GLN A 85 13.34 -27.58 34.90
N TYR A 86 13.39 -26.52 35.70
CA TYR A 86 14.52 -26.25 36.56
C TYR A 86 14.16 -26.45 38.04
N THR A 87 15.14 -26.88 38.85
CA THR A 87 14.97 -26.91 40.31
C THR A 87 14.87 -25.49 40.86
N PRO A 88 14.33 -25.31 42.09
CA PRO A 88 14.18 -23.99 42.70
C PRO A 88 15.46 -23.17 42.85
N ASP A 89 16.64 -23.80 42.70
CA ASP A 89 17.95 -23.14 42.77
C ASP A 89 18.24 -22.27 41.52
N VAL A 90 17.57 -22.53 40.40
CA VAL A 90 17.68 -21.71 39.19
C VAL A 90 16.65 -20.61 39.23
N LYS A 91 17.11 -19.36 39.15
CA LYS A 91 16.21 -18.21 39.18
C LYS A 91 15.45 -18.09 37.84
N PRO A 92 14.15 -17.75 37.87
CA PRO A 92 13.36 -17.46 36.67
C PRO A 92 14.02 -16.43 35.73
N GLU A 93 14.68 -15.43 36.29
CA GLU A 93 15.40 -14.38 35.57
C GLU A 93 16.49 -14.95 34.64
N GLU A 94 17.24 -15.94 35.12
CA GLU A 94 18.31 -16.60 34.34
C GLU A 94 17.71 -17.36 33.14
N VAL A 95 16.56 -18.00 33.33
CA VAL A 95 15.83 -18.70 32.26
C VAL A 95 15.26 -17.70 31.25
N ALA A 96 14.69 -16.59 31.72
CA ALA A 96 14.14 -15.56 30.85
C ALA A 96 15.21 -14.94 29.95
N HIS A 97 16.35 -14.55 30.53
CA HIS A 97 17.45 -13.93 29.78
C HIS A 97 18.12 -14.89 28.80
N GLU A 98 18.37 -16.14 29.19
CA GLU A 98 19.02 -17.14 28.31
C GLU A 98 18.15 -17.49 27.08
N TYR A 99 16.83 -17.59 27.26
CA TYR A 99 15.92 -18.05 26.20
C TYR A 99 15.08 -16.96 25.55
N TRP A 100 15.36 -15.67 25.83
CA TRP A 100 14.59 -14.56 25.26
C TRP A 100 14.70 -14.49 23.73
N SER A 101 15.91 -14.64 23.19
CA SER A 101 16.18 -14.77 21.75
C SER A 101 15.37 -15.90 21.11
N MET A 102 15.29 -17.05 21.78
CA MET A 102 14.50 -18.19 21.31
C MET A 102 13.00 -17.89 21.33
N PHE A 103 12.52 -17.15 22.34
CA PHE A 103 11.15 -16.65 22.36
C PHE A 103 10.88 -15.71 21.19
N LEU A 104 11.77 -14.76 20.91
CA LEU A 104 11.63 -13.81 19.79
C LEU A 104 11.47 -14.55 18.46
N GLU A 105 12.30 -15.56 18.18
CA GLU A 105 12.16 -16.38 16.98
C GLU A 105 10.86 -17.20 16.94
N TRP A 106 10.44 -17.74 18.09
CA TRP A 106 9.21 -18.53 18.18
C TRP A 106 7.97 -17.64 17.94
N VAL A 107 7.92 -16.47 18.55
CA VAL A 107 6.77 -15.57 18.45
C VAL A 107 6.65 -14.96 17.04
N GLN A 108 7.76 -14.74 16.34
CA GLN A 108 7.75 -14.32 14.92
C GLN A 108 7.03 -15.33 14.02
N ARG A 109 7.11 -16.63 14.32
CA ARG A 109 6.42 -17.70 13.58
C ARG A 109 4.93 -17.79 13.94
N GLU A 110 4.60 -17.59 15.21
CA GLU A 110 3.21 -17.65 15.69
C GLU A 110 2.40 -16.41 15.31
N ALA A 111 3.03 -15.24 15.22
CA ALA A 111 2.37 -13.97 14.97
C ALA A 111 3.20 -13.04 14.08
N ALA A 112 3.24 -13.30 12.77
CA ALA A 112 4.01 -12.54 11.78
C ALA A 112 3.80 -11.01 11.80
N SER A 113 2.66 -10.52 12.31
CA SER A 113 2.36 -9.09 12.44
C SER A 113 3.20 -8.33 13.49
N ILE A 114 4.06 -9.02 14.26
CA ILE A 114 4.91 -8.41 15.29
C ILE A 114 6.35 -8.19 14.82
N ASN A 115 6.65 -8.56 13.58
CA ASN A 115 7.99 -8.48 12.99
C ASN A 115 8.44 -7.02 12.90
N GLY A 116 9.58 -6.68 13.52
CA GLY A 116 10.23 -5.37 13.48
C GLY A 116 10.27 -4.63 14.83
N TRP A 117 9.15 -4.55 15.56
CA TRP A 117 9.08 -3.80 16.82
C TRP A 117 9.36 -4.66 18.06
N MET A 118 9.01 -5.96 18.05
CA MET A 118 9.36 -6.87 19.15
C MET A 118 10.87 -7.14 19.25
N THR A 119 11.61 -7.06 18.14
CA THR A 119 13.07 -7.24 18.12
C THR A 119 13.80 -6.14 18.91
N LYS A 120 13.16 -4.97 19.04
CA LYS A 120 13.69 -3.81 19.78
C LYS A 120 13.16 -3.74 21.23
N ALA A 121 12.30 -4.68 21.64
CA ALA A 121 11.74 -4.71 22.98
C ALA A 121 12.79 -5.20 23.99
N LYS A 122 12.86 -4.52 25.14
CA LYS A 122 13.72 -4.92 26.26
C LYS A 122 12.91 -5.63 27.33
N ILE A 123 13.51 -6.57 28.03
CA ILE A 123 12.90 -7.21 29.19
C ILE A 123 13.67 -6.85 30.46
N GLU A 124 12.92 -6.61 31.52
CA GLU A 124 13.44 -6.57 32.88
C GLU A 124 12.67 -7.59 33.71
N THR A 125 13.38 -8.41 34.48
CA THR A 125 12.77 -9.47 35.28
C THR A 125 13.10 -9.27 36.75
N ASN A 126 12.08 -9.45 37.61
CA ASN A 126 12.23 -9.49 39.06
C ASN A 126 11.40 -10.67 39.58
N GLY A 127 12.06 -11.77 39.89
CA GLY A 127 11.42 -13.06 40.19
C GLY A 127 10.51 -13.52 39.04
N ASN A 128 9.23 -13.75 39.35
CA ASN A 128 8.23 -14.16 38.36
C ASN A 128 7.57 -12.98 37.64
N VAL A 129 8.00 -11.74 37.84
CA VAL A 129 7.46 -10.58 37.11
C VAL A 129 8.40 -10.22 35.96
N LEU A 130 7.89 -10.22 34.74
CA LEU A 130 8.61 -9.81 33.53
C LEU A 130 7.98 -8.52 32.99
N THR A 131 8.73 -7.42 33.04
CA THR A 131 8.33 -6.14 32.46
C THR A 131 8.88 -6.06 31.03
N LEU A 132 7.97 -5.98 30.06
CA LEU A 132 8.29 -5.77 28.66
C LEU A 132 8.29 -4.27 28.35
N TYR A 133 9.46 -3.73 28.04
CA TYR A 133 9.66 -2.35 27.62
C TYR A 133 9.56 -2.23 26.10
N LEU A 134 8.67 -1.35 25.66
CA LEU A 134 8.37 -1.07 24.25
C LEU A 134 8.77 0.35 23.90
N LEU A 135 9.08 0.62 22.63
CA LEU A 135 9.68 1.88 22.19
C LEU A 135 8.75 3.09 22.30
N ASP A 136 7.45 2.88 22.12
CA ASP A 136 6.43 3.91 22.14
C ASP A 136 5.09 3.36 22.61
N THR A 137 4.14 4.28 22.83
CA THR A 137 2.78 3.96 23.24
C THR A 137 2.04 3.12 22.19
N ILE A 138 2.36 3.27 20.91
CA ILE A 138 1.76 2.50 19.80
C ILE A 138 2.16 1.02 19.90
N GLY A 139 3.45 0.73 20.12
CA GLY A 139 3.97 -0.61 20.36
C GLY A 139 3.35 -1.24 21.61
N LEU A 140 3.13 -0.45 22.67
CA LEU A 140 2.46 -0.89 23.90
C LEU A 140 1.00 -1.29 23.65
N GLU A 141 0.23 -0.49 22.91
CA GLU A 141 -1.14 -0.84 22.55
C GLU A 141 -1.22 -2.07 21.64
N LEU A 142 -0.33 -2.17 20.65
CA LEU A 142 -0.21 -3.34 19.79
C LEU A 142 0.11 -4.61 20.59
N ALA A 143 1.03 -4.54 21.54
CA ALA A 143 1.39 -5.67 22.39
C ALA A 143 0.23 -6.16 23.25
N LYS A 144 -0.58 -5.22 23.79
CA LYS A 144 -1.82 -5.55 24.51
C LYS A 144 -2.86 -6.18 23.59
N LYS A 145 -3.15 -5.56 22.44
CA LYS A 145 -4.14 -6.03 21.46
C LYS A 145 -3.81 -7.43 20.92
N LYS A 146 -2.53 -7.74 20.76
CA LYS A 146 -2.03 -9.03 20.26
C LYS A 146 -1.77 -10.05 21.38
N ASN A 147 -2.04 -9.70 22.64
CA ASN A 147 -1.85 -10.54 23.82
C ASN A 147 -0.43 -11.14 23.92
N ILE A 148 0.60 -10.31 23.72
CA ILE A 148 2.00 -10.74 23.76
C ILE A 148 2.37 -11.31 25.14
N GLY A 149 1.83 -10.74 26.22
CA GLY A 149 2.00 -11.27 27.57
C GLY A 149 1.50 -12.71 27.71
N GLY A 150 0.36 -13.04 27.08
CA GLY A 150 -0.13 -14.42 27.03
C GLY A 150 0.76 -15.36 26.21
N LEU A 151 1.42 -14.86 25.15
CA LEU A 151 2.39 -15.64 24.38
C LEU A 151 3.68 -15.89 25.15
N ILE A 152 4.19 -14.90 25.89
CA ILE A 152 5.35 -15.05 26.79
C ILE A 152 5.03 -16.13 27.84
N GLN A 153 3.87 -16.03 28.50
CA GLN A 153 3.41 -17.02 29.46
C GLN A 153 3.34 -18.43 28.86
N ARG A 154 2.69 -18.56 27.70
CA ARG A 154 2.56 -19.85 27.01
C ARG A 154 3.91 -20.45 26.62
N TYR A 155 4.85 -19.61 26.19
CA TYR A 155 6.17 -20.06 25.78
C TYR A 155 7.01 -20.54 26.96
N PHE A 156 7.19 -19.70 27.98
CA PHE A 156 8.04 -20.04 29.13
C PHE A 156 7.44 -21.15 29.99
N SER A 157 6.13 -21.19 30.16
CA SER A 157 5.45 -22.29 30.85
C SER A 157 5.53 -23.58 30.03
N GLY A 158 5.29 -23.49 28.72
CA GLY A 158 5.24 -24.66 27.83
C GLY A 158 6.60 -25.30 27.56
N PHE A 159 7.67 -24.51 27.41
CA PHE A 159 9.01 -25.02 27.09
C PHE A 159 9.93 -25.15 28.30
N PHE A 160 9.74 -24.31 29.34
CA PHE A 160 10.67 -24.21 30.47
C PHE A 160 10.00 -24.41 31.83
N GLY A 161 8.68 -24.59 31.90
CA GLY A 161 7.95 -24.77 33.15
C GLY A 161 8.01 -23.56 34.09
N VAL A 162 8.25 -22.35 33.56
CA VAL A 162 8.32 -21.10 34.34
C VAL A 162 7.13 -20.21 34.00
N ASP A 163 6.37 -19.81 35.02
CA ASP A 163 5.22 -18.94 34.88
C ASP A 163 5.58 -17.48 35.21
N PHE A 164 5.49 -16.59 34.22
CA PHE A 164 5.71 -15.16 34.38
C PHE A 164 4.40 -14.37 34.47
N HIS A 165 4.37 -13.34 35.33
CA HIS A 165 3.39 -12.27 35.28
C HIS A 165 3.95 -11.11 34.45
N VAL A 166 3.35 -10.83 33.30
CA VAL A 166 3.88 -9.87 32.33
C VAL A 166 3.29 -8.47 32.55
N LYS A 167 4.16 -7.47 32.71
CA LYS A 167 3.82 -6.04 32.71
C LYS A 167 4.33 -5.39 31.42
N TYR A 168 3.72 -4.27 31.03
CA TYR A 168 4.16 -3.47 29.89
C TYR A 168 4.59 -2.09 30.37
N ALA A 169 5.67 -1.57 29.81
CA ALA A 169 6.15 -0.21 30.02
C ALA A 169 6.66 0.38 28.69
N VAL A 170 6.71 1.71 28.59
CA VAL A 170 7.39 2.41 27.49
C VAL A 170 8.80 2.75 27.96
N SER A 171 9.82 2.62 27.11
CA SER A 171 11.18 3.02 27.50
C SER A 171 11.29 4.56 27.52
N ASP A 172 11.63 5.13 28.67
CA ASP A 172 11.85 6.58 28.87
C ASP A 172 13.08 7.14 28.10
N SER A 173 13.74 6.34 27.26
CA SER A 173 15.01 6.72 26.61
C SER A 173 14.87 7.62 25.39
N ARG A 174 13.67 8.13 25.06
CA ARG A 174 13.47 8.91 23.82
C ARG A 174 13.75 10.40 24.00
N GLU A 175 13.44 11.02 25.14
CA GLU A 175 13.62 12.47 25.32
C GLU A 175 15.09 12.88 25.51
N GLU A 176 15.86 12.16 26.33
CA GLU A 176 17.29 12.46 26.52
C GLU A 176 18.14 12.12 25.28
N GLU A 177 17.79 11.07 24.53
CA GLU A 177 18.49 10.74 23.27
C GLU A 177 18.07 11.67 22.14
N LEU A 178 16.80 12.07 22.01
CA LEU A 178 16.38 13.08 21.02
C LEU A 178 17.00 14.45 21.32
N GLU A 179 17.09 14.88 22.58
CA GLU A 179 17.78 16.13 22.91
C GLU A 179 19.29 16.06 22.63
N ARG A 180 19.95 14.92 22.91
CA ARG A 180 21.36 14.74 22.54
C ARG A 180 21.56 14.66 21.03
N PHE A 181 20.66 14.01 20.31
CA PHE A 181 20.73 13.86 18.86
C PHE A 181 20.38 15.17 18.14
N SER A 182 19.41 15.96 18.64
CA SER A 182 19.12 17.30 18.14
C SER A 182 20.23 18.29 18.47
N LYS A 183 20.85 18.21 19.66
CA LYS A 183 22.04 19.01 19.99
C LYS A 183 23.25 18.60 19.15
N GLN A 184 23.40 17.31 18.83
CA GLN A 184 24.43 16.83 17.90
C GLN A 184 24.17 17.26 16.46
N ILE A 185 22.93 17.19 15.98
CA ILE A 185 22.57 17.66 14.63
C ILE A 185 22.73 19.18 14.53
N GLU A 186 22.35 19.97 15.55
CA GLU A 186 22.61 21.42 15.55
C GLU A 186 24.11 21.76 15.64
N GLN A 187 24.91 20.96 16.37
CA GLN A 187 26.36 21.12 16.40
C GLN A 187 27.00 20.70 15.08
N GLU A 188 26.55 19.60 14.47
CA GLU A 188 27.02 19.10 13.18
C GLU A 188 26.57 20.03 12.04
N GLU A 189 25.36 20.60 12.07
CA GLU A 189 24.91 21.60 11.09
C GLU A 189 25.65 22.94 11.25
N LYS A 190 25.97 23.35 12.49
CA LYS A 190 26.84 24.52 12.73
C LYS A 190 28.28 24.26 12.32
N GLU A 191 28.83 23.08 12.60
CA GLU A 191 30.18 22.69 12.16
C GLU A 191 30.25 22.51 10.65
N VAL A 192 29.23 21.94 10.00
CA VAL A 192 29.14 21.82 8.55
C VAL A 192 28.96 23.19 7.91
N THR A 193 28.16 24.10 8.48
CA THR A 193 28.01 25.46 7.95
C THR A 193 29.27 26.30 8.14
N ILE A 194 29.95 26.18 9.29
CA ILE A 194 31.25 26.81 9.55
C ILE A 194 32.33 26.20 8.64
N ASN A 195 32.34 24.88 8.42
CA ASN A 195 33.25 24.19 7.51
C ASN A 195 32.97 24.49 6.04
N ILE A 196 31.73 24.75 5.64
CA ILE A 196 31.38 25.23 4.30
C ILE A 196 31.82 26.69 4.13
N LEU A 197 31.61 27.56 5.13
CA LEU A 197 32.09 28.95 5.11
C LEU A 197 33.62 29.03 5.11
N THR A 198 34.30 28.20 5.91
CA THR A 198 35.78 28.11 5.91
C THR A 198 36.34 27.37 4.70
N ALA A 199 35.61 26.43 4.09
CA ALA A 199 36.01 25.81 2.82
C ALA A 199 35.87 26.80 1.64
N VAL A 200 34.84 27.66 1.63
CA VAL A 200 34.68 28.72 0.62
C VAL A 200 35.71 29.85 0.80
N GLU A 201 36.14 30.13 2.02
CA GLU A 201 37.26 31.07 2.28
C GLU A 201 38.63 30.42 1.97
N ALA A 202 38.81 29.12 2.23
CA ALA A 202 40.04 28.39 1.91
C ALA A 202 40.22 28.05 0.42
N GLU A 203 39.12 27.90 -0.34
CA GLU A 203 39.15 27.74 -1.80
C GLU A 203 39.61 29.00 -2.53
N ASN A 204 39.58 30.18 -1.90
CA ASN A 204 40.07 31.43 -2.51
C ASN A 204 41.57 31.71 -2.25
N GLU A 205 42.25 30.94 -1.39
CA GLU A 205 43.67 31.15 -1.08
C GLU A 205 44.60 29.98 -1.47
N ALA A 206 44.06 28.84 -1.90
CA ALA A 206 44.85 27.65 -2.23
C ALA A 206 44.79 27.26 -3.72
N ASP A 207 44.83 28.24 -4.62
CA ASP A 207 44.95 27.99 -6.06
C ASP A 207 46.35 28.40 -6.56
N ALA A 208 47.37 27.60 -6.19
CA ALA A 208 48.71 27.68 -6.77
C ALA A 208 49.58 26.46 -6.41
N GLN A 209 49.25 25.26 -6.91
CA GLN A 209 50.26 24.33 -7.44
C GLN A 209 49.62 23.09 -8.11
N GLN A 210 50.15 22.78 -9.29
CA GLN A 210 49.73 21.69 -10.18
C GLN A 210 49.72 20.32 -9.49
N ASP A 211 48.64 19.54 -9.69
CA ASP A 211 48.72 18.07 -9.74
C ASP A 211 47.47 17.46 -10.42
N ALA A 212 47.67 16.31 -11.06
CA ALA A 212 46.72 15.62 -11.96
C ALA A 212 45.39 15.19 -11.29
N GLU A 213 44.33 15.02 -12.09
CA GLU A 213 43.02 14.46 -11.66
C GLU A 213 43.23 13.19 -10.81
N LEU A 214 42.96 13.27 -9.50
CA LEU A 214 42.96 12.13 -8.60
C LEU A 214 41.82 11.17 -8.98
N LYS A 215 42.17 10.05 -9.61
CA LYS A 215 41.24 8.98 -9.96
C LYS A 215 41.02 8.04 -8.77
N LEU A 216 39.78 7.62 -8.52
CA LEU A 216 39.46 6.59 -7.53
C LEU A 216 40.03 5.22 -7.99
N MET A 217 41.29 5.00 -7.63
CA MET A 217 42.06 3.78 -7.92
C MET A 217 42.96 3.48 -6.72
N VAL A 218 42.75 2.31 -6.11
CA VAL A 218 43.59 1.77 -5.03
C VAL A 218 44.11 0.41 -5.48
N GLY A 219 45.40 0.16 -5.29
CA GLY A 219 46.04 -1.09 -5.73
C GLY A 219 46.33 -1.12 -7.24
N TYR A 220 46.14 -2.27 -7.87
CA TYR A 220 46.39 -2.51 -9.28
C TYR A 220 45.13 -2.42 -10.14
N ASP A 221 45.31 -2.07 -11.42
CA ASP A 221 44.22 -2.10 -12.40
C ASP A 221 43.58 -3.49 -12.53
N ILE A 222 42.24 -3.55 -12.40
CA ILE A 222 41.49 -4.81 -12.35
C ILE A 222 40.99 -5.20 -13.74
N LYS A 223 41.76 -6.07 -14.42
CA LYS A 223 41.41 -6.61 -15.75
C LYS A 223 40.57 -7.90 -15.70
N ASP A 224 40.56 -8.58 -14.57
CA ASP A 224 39.84 -9.84 -14.37
C ASP A 224 38.32 -9.63 -14.58
N PRO A 225 37.58 -10.59 -15.17
CA PRO A 225 36.13 -10.49 -15.24
C PRO A 225 35.53 -10.50 -13.83
N ALA A 226 34.49 -9.70 -13.61
CA ALA A 226 33.75 -9.73 -12.34
C ALA A 226 32.81 -10.94 -12.31
N VAL A 227 32.75 -11.63 -11.18
CA VAL A 227 31.73 -12.66 -10.93
C VAL A 227 30.44 -11.99 -10.42
N PRO A 228 29.25 -12.53 -10.77
CA PRO A 228 28.00 -12.08 -10.16
C PRO A 228 28.01 -12.24 -8.65
N LEU A 229 27.49 -11.26 -7.91
CA LEU A 229 27.49 -11.30 -6.44
C LEU A 229 26.68 -12.48 -5.87
N GLN A 230 25.60 -12.90 -6.53
CA GLN A 230 24.81 -14.09 -6.13
C GLN A 230 25.59 -15.42 -6.13
N ASP A 231 26.74 -15.45 -6.81
CA ASP A 231 27.61 -16.63 -6.90
C ASP A 231 28.67 -16.64 -5.78
N VAL A 232 28.84 -15.54 -5.04
CA VAL A 232 29.75 -15.44 -3.89
C VAL A 232 29.06 -16.00 -2.64
N ARG A 233 29.16 -17.32 -2.45
CA ARG A 233 28.44 -18.04 -1.39
C ARG A 233 29.30 -18.50 -0.21
N ASP A 234 30.61 -18.51 -0.38
CA ASP A 234 31.59 -19.02 0.59
C ASP A 234 32.79 -18.06 0.71
N GLU A 235 33.69 -18.33 1.66
CA GLU A 235 34.94 -17.59 1.79
C GLU A 235 35.83 -17.80 0.56
N GLU A 236 36.27 -16.70 -0.04
CA GLU A 236 37.10 -16.70 -1.25
C GLU A 236 38.41 -15.96 -0.99
N LYS A 237 39.54 -16.60 -1.28
CA LYS A 237 40.86 -15.97 -1.06
C LYS A 237 41.09 -14.77 -1.98
N LYS A 238 40.51 -14.81 -3.17
CA LYS A 238 40.63 -13.76 -4.17
C LYS A 238 39.47 -13.85 -5.16
N VAL A 239 38.60 -12.86 -5.15
CA VAL A 239 37.47 -12.73 -6.08
C VAL A 239 37.44 -11.31 -6.62
N THR A 240 36.98 -11.18 -7.88
CA THR A 240 36.72 -9.89 -8.51
C THR A 240 35.22 -9.71 -8.63
N VAL A 241 34.68 -8.64 -8.07
CA VAL A 241 33.26 -8.28 -8.14
C VAL A 241 33.11 -6.86 -8.66
N GLN A 242 31.91 -6.49 -9.07
CA GLN A 242 31.60 -5.11 -9.41
C GLN A 242 30.20 -4.76 -8.92
N GLY A 243 29.93 -3.49 -8.66
CA GLY A 243 28.61 -3.06 -8.24
C GLY A 243 28.52 -1.56 -7.97
N THR A 244 27.29 -1.07 -7.85
CA THR A 244 27.03 0.29 -7.38
C THR A 244 27.13 0.37 -5.87
N VAL A 245 27.71 1.45 -5.37
CA VAL A 245 27.90 1.70 -3.94
C VAL A 245 26.61 2.22 -3.30
N PHE A 246 26.29 1.71 -2.10
CA PHE A 246 25.25 2.25 -1.22
C PHE A 246 25.60 2.01 0.25
N GLY A 247 25.02 2.81 1.16
CA GLY A 247 25.23 2.64 2.60
C GLY A 247 26.67 2.90 3.05
N LEU A 248 27.33 3.92 2.46
CA LEU A 248 28.67 4.34 2.86
C LEU A 248 28.69 4.93 4.28
N ASP A 249 29.58 4.41 5.11
CA ASP A 249 29.91 4.87 6.46
C ASP A 249 31.44 4.91 6.63
N THR A 250 31.95 5.83 7.44
CA THR A 250 33.39 6.05 7.63
C THR A 250 33.73 6.17 9.11
N LYS A 251 34.74 5.41 9.55
CA LYS A 251 35.15 5.38 10.96
C LYS A 251 36.66 5.42 11.12
N GLU A 252 37.14 6.35 11.93
CA GLU A 252 38.56 6.38 12.34
C GLU A 252 38.85 5.31 13.41
N LEU A 253 39.93 4.56 13.22
CA LEU A 253 40.36 3.50 14.12
C LEU A 253 41.44 3.99 15.08
N LYS A 254 41.54 3.34 16.25
CA LYS A 254 42.52 3.70 17.31
C LYS A 254 43.99 3.66 16.87
N ASN A 255 44.30 2.99 15.76
CA ASN A 255 45.64 2.89 15.18
C ASN A 255 45.94 4.00 14.16
N GLY A 256 45.04 4.98 13.98
CA GLY A 256 45.17 6.10 13.04
C GLY A 256 44.82 5.77 11.59
N SER A 257 44.33 4.55 11.31
CA SER A 257 43.77 4.21 9.99
C SER A 257 42.28 4.51 9.92
N THR A 258 41.77 4.81 8.72
CA THR A 258 40.34 5.08 8.50
C THR A 258 39.71 3.88 7.81
N LEU A 259 38.61 3.38 8.37
CA LEU A 259 37.81 2.32 7.80
C LEU A 259 36.63 2.92 7.02
N PHE A 260 36.56 2.61 5.74
CA PHE A 260 35.40 2.87 4.90
C PHE A 260 34.58 1.59 4.80
N MET A 261 33.32 1.65 5.24
CA MET A 261 32.37 0.54 5.16
C MET A 261 31.27 0.95 4.18
N PHE A 262 31.01 0.11 3.19
CA PHE A 262 29.94 0.37 2.24
C PHE A 262 29.45 -0.95 1.65
N ASN A 263 28.26 -0.95 1.07
CA ASN A 263 27.75 -2.11 0.35
C ASN A 263 27.91 -1.89 -1.15
N VAL A 264 28.14 -2.96 -1.89
CA VAL A 264 28.07 -2.97 -3.35
C VAL A 264 27.00 -3.95 -3.81
N THR A 265 26.25 -3.56 -4.85
CA THR A 265 25.28 -4.45 -5.52
C THR A 265 25.44 -4.39 -7.02
N ASP A 266 25.41 -5.55 -7.67
CA ASP A 266 25.24 -5.70 -9.12
C ASP A 266 23.77 -5.97 -9.50
N PHE A 267 22.87 -5.85 -8.52
CA PHE A 267 21.45 -6.20 -8.56
C PHE A 267 21.12 -7.69 -8.65
N SER A 268 22.13 -8.58 -8.66
CA SER A 268 21.92 -10.02 -8.41
C SER A 268 21.95 -10.35 -6.92
N ASP A 269 22.86 -9.71 -6.18
CA ASP A 269 22.95 -9.74 -4.71
C ASP A 269 23.67 -8.47 -4.21
N SER A 270 24.00 -8.40 -2.92
CA SER A 270 24.77 -7.33 -2.30
C SER A 270 25.81 -7.89 -1.34
N ILE A 271 26.98 -7.24 -1.24
CA ILE A 271 27.99 -7.60 -0.25
C ILE A 271 28.54 -6.36 0.44
N MET A 272 28.80 -6.46 1.75
CA MET A 272 29.49 -5.43 2.50
C MET A 272 30.98 -5.44 2.17
N VAL A 273 31.55 -4.24 2.04
CA VAL A 273 32.95 -4.00 1.74
C VAL A 273 33.58 -3.22 2.89
N LYS A 274 34.72 -3.70 3.38
CA LYS A 274 35.52 -3.04 4.43
C LYS A 274 36.89 -2.66 3.88
N ALA A 275 37.03 -1.40 3.50
CA ALA A 275 38.26 -0.85 2.95
C ALA A 275 39.05 -0.08 4.03
N PHE A 276 40.30 -0.48 4.24
CA PHE A 276 41.18 0.07 5.28
C PHE A 276 42.17 1.06 4.66
N ALA A 277 41.94 2.35 4.85
CA ALA A 277 42.86 3.42 4.45
C ALA A 277 43.97 3.57 5.51
N LYS A 278 45.20 3.20 5.17
CA LYS A 278 46.33 3.18 6.13
C LYS A 278 47.16 4.46 6.07
N THR A 279 47.12 5.17 4.95
CA THR A 279 47.88 6.40 4.72
C THR A 279 46.94 7.59 4.47
N LYS A 280 47.44 8.82 4.67
CA LYS A 280 46.68 10.04 4.34
C LYS A 280 46.29 10.11 2.85
N GLU A 281 47.09 9.49 1.99
CA GLU A 281 46.82 9.38 0.55
C GLU A 281 45.67 8.41 0.27
N ASP A 282 45.66 7.23 0.92
CA ASP A 282 44.54 6.30 0.84
C ASP A 282 43.23 6.95 1.30
N VAL A 283 43.27 7.75 2.38
CA VAL A 283 42.08 8.46 2.89
C VAL A 283 41.53 9.43 1.83
N LYS A 284 42.40 10.19 1.15
CA LYS A 284 41.99 11.07 0.06
C LYS A 284 41.36 10.28 -1.09
N ILE A 285 41.94 9.17 -1.51
CA ILE A 285 41.40 8.36 -2.60
C ILE A 285 40.06 7.73 -2.20
N TYR A 286 39.97 7.08 -1.04
CA TYR A 286 38.74 6.44 -0.57
C TYR A 286 37.62 7.45 -0.27
N SER A 287 37.92 8.70 0.09
CA SER A 287 36.92 9.76 0.23
C SER A 287 36.21 10.13 -1.08
N LEU A 288 36.74 9.70 -2.24
CA LEU A 288 36.07 9.83 -3.53
C LEU A 288 34.95 8.81 -3.74
N ILE A 289 34.79 7.84 -2.84
CA ILE A 289 33.65 6.91 -2.86
C ILE A 289 32.39 7.68 -2.45
N THR A 290 31.35 7.59 -3.27
CA THR A 290 30.04 8.18 -2.99
C THR A 290 28.95 7.18 -3.37
N ASN A 291 27.80 7.24 -2.70
CA ASN A 291 26.64 6.42 -3.08
C ASN A 291 26.28 6.66 -4.55
N GLY A 292 26.00 5.57 -5.29
CA GLY A 292 25.70 5.59 -6.73
C GLY A 292 26.91 5.45 -7.66
N LYS A 293 28.15 5.57 -7.18
CA LYS A 293 29.33 5.24 -8.00
C LYS A 293 29.42 3.74 -8.25
N TRP A 294 29.91 3.36 -9.41
CA TRP A 294 30.21 1.97 -9.74
C TRP A 294 31.68 1.66 -9.51
N LEU A 295 31.91 0.61 -8.74
CA LEU A 295 33.24 0.13 -8.42
C LEU A 295 33.44 -1.28 -8.97
N LYS A 296 34.66 -1.55 -9.41
CA LYS A 296 35.19 -2.90 -9.57
C LYS A 296 36.17 -3.14 -8.44
N LEU A 297 36.00 -4.24 -7.73
CA LEU A 297 36.74 -4.57 -6.52
C LEU A 297 37.40 -5.92 -6.72
N ARG A 298 38.63 -6.06 -6.23
CA ARG A 298 39.32 -7.35 -6.17
C ARG A 298 39.92 -7.54 -4.79
N GLY A 299 39.65 -8.67 -4.17
CA GLY A 299 40.03 -8.89 -2.78
C GLY A 299 39.58 -10.23 -2.26
N ARG A 300 39.72 -10.44 -0.96
CA ARG A 300 39.25 -11.65 -0.29
C ARG A 300 37.84 -11.43 0.26
N VAL A 301 37.06 -12.50 0.34
CA VAL A 301 35.76 -12.54 1.01
C VAL A 301 35.89 -13.48 2.19
N GLU A 302 35.57 -13.00 3.38
CA GLU A 302 35.70 -13.75 4.63
C GLU A 302 34.51 -13.45 5.55
N TYR A 303 34.20 -14.37 6.47
CA TYR A 303 33.17 -14.10 7.47
C TYR A 303 33.63 -13.05 8.48
N ASP A 304 32.85 -11.99 8.64
CA ASP A 304 33.05 -11.07 9.75
C ASP A 304 32.38 -11.61 11.02
N ARG A 305 33.20 -12.25 11.86
CA ARG A 305 32.77 -12.85 13.13
C ARG A 305 32.50 -11.84 14.24
N PHE A 306 32.78 -10.55 14.02
CA PHE A 306 32.50 -9.48 14.98
C PHE A 306 31.11 -8.86 14.77
N MET A 307 30.43 -9.16 13.66
CA MET A 307 29.03 -8.81 13.47
C MET A 307 28.14 -9.70 14.36
N GLN A 308 27.02 -9.14 14.85
CA GLN A 308 26.05 -9.90 15.67
C GLN A 308 25.57 -11.18 14.96
N ILE A 309 25.41 -11.09 13.65
CA ILE A 309 25.19 -12.23 12.75
C ILE A 309 26.40 -12.23 11.80
N PRO A 310 27.27 -13.27 11.85
CA PRO A 310 28.40 -13.35 10.95
C PRO A 310 27.95 -13.43 9.49
N GLU A 311 28.40 -12.46 8.69
CA GLU A 311 28.11 -12.37 7.25
C GLU A 311 29.42 -12.37 6.46
N LEU A 312 29.33 -12.74 5.17
CA LEU A 312 30.45 -12.61 4.25
C LEU A 312 30.70 -11.13 3.96
N VAL A 313 31.95 -10.70 4.16
CA VAL A 313 32.39 -9.32 3.88
C VAL A 313 33.58 -9.37 2.95
N MET A 314 33.60 -8.49 1.96
CA MET A 314 34.75 -8.30 1.09
C MET A 314 35.75 -7.33 1.71
N ILE A 315 37.02 -7.75 1.76
CA ILE A 315 38.15 -6.87 2.05
C ILE A 315 38.92 -6.64 0.74
N PRO A 316 38.76 -5.47 0.09
CA PRO A 316 39.38 -5.21 -1.19
C PRO A 316 40.89 -5.00 -1.03
N SER A 317 41.65 -5.61 -1.93
CA SER A 317 43.07 -5.28 -2.15
C SER A 317 43.21 -4.24 -3.27
N ASP A 318 42.29 -4.26 -4.23
CA ASP A 318 42.22 -3.33 -5.34
C ASP A 318 40.80 -2.75 -5.46
N VAL A 319 40.70 -1.45 -5.77
CA VAL A 319 39.44 -0.70 -5.95
C VAL A 319 39.58 0.21 -7.16
N ASN A 320 38.74 0.02 -8.17
CA ASN A 320 38.71 0.86 -9.37
C ASN A 320 37.32 1.46 -9.56
N GLU A 321 37.23 2.77 -9.77
CA GLU A 321 36.03 3.36 -10.35
C GLU A 321 35.85 2.90 -11.80
N ILE A 322 34.66 2.42 -12.11
CA ILE A 322 34.25 2.02 -13.45
C ILE A 322 33.02 2.82 -13.89
N VAL A 323 32.82 2.91 -15.19
CA VAL A 323 31.57 3.45 -15.72
C VAL A 323 30.45 2.46 -15.41
N ALA A 324 29.31 2.98 -14.97
CA ALA A 324 28.11 2.17 -14.78
C ALA A 324 27.81 1.34 -16.05
N PRO A 325 27.41 0.07 -15.92
CA PRO A 325 26.90 -0.70 -17.04
C PRO A 325 25.85 0.10 -17.81
N PRO A 326 25.85 0.02 -19.14
CA PRO A 326 24.95 0.80 -19.96
C PRO A 326 23.51 0.47 -19.58
N ASP A 327 22.77 1.52 -19.25
CA ASP A 327 21.35 1.43 -18.95
C ASP A 327 20.55 1.08 -20.22
N ARG A 328 19.32 0.58 -20.05
CA ARG A 328 18.39 0.32 -21.15
C ARG A 328 18.16 1.60 -21.95
N LYS A 329 18.15 1.48 -23.28
CA LYS A 329 17.92 2.58 -24.22
C LYS A 329 16.80 2.20 -25.17
N ASP A 330 15.96 3.18 -25.46
CA ASP A 330 15.02 3.09 -26.56
C ASP A 330 15.69 3.62 -27.82
N ASP A 331 16.06 2.73 -28.74
CA ASP A 331 16.71 3.06 -30.02
C ASP A 331 15.75 2.93 -31.22
N ALA A 332 14.43 2.94 -31.01
CA ALA A 332 13.46 3.01 -32.11
C ALA A 332 13.49 4.38 -32.81
N GLU A 333 13.18 4.45 -34.09
CA GLU A 333 13.12 5.73 -34.83
C GLU A 333 11.91 6.56 -34.36
N GLU A 334 10.73 5.93 -34.39
CA GLU A 334 9.50 6.48 -33.81
C GLU A 334 9.24 5.86 -32.43
N LYS A 335 8.79 6.68 -31.48
CA LYS A 335 8.65 6.31 -30.06
C LYS A 335 7.20 6.05 -29.69
N ARG A 336 6.98 5.05 -28.85
CA ARG A 336 5.68 4.86 -28.20
C ARG A 336 5.44 5.87 -27.08
N VAL A 337 4.20 5.92 -26.61
CA VAL A 337 3.80 6.58 -25.35
C VAL A 337 3.21 5.54 -24.41
N GLU A 338 3.65 5.52 -23.16
CA GLU A 338 3.06 4.67 -22.12
C GLU A 338 1.80 5.32 -21.55
N PHE A 339 0.71 4.55 -21.48
CA PHE A 339 -0.59 5.02 -20.98
C PHE A 339 -0.98 4.40 -19.64
N HIS A 340 -0.44 3.23 -19.27
CA HIS A 340 -0.87 2.51 -18.08
C HIS A 340 0.35 2.26 -17.17
N LEU A 341 0.48 3.08 -16.13
CA LEU A 341 1.65 3.12 -15.27
C LEU A 341 1.31 3.45 -13.81
N HIS A 342 1.86 2.64 -12.92
CA HIS A 342 1.76 2.72 -11.47
C HIS A 342 3.09 3.18 -10.87
N THR A 343 2.99 4.16 -9.98
CA THR A 343 4.09 4.76 -9.24
C THR A 343 4.15 4.18 -7.83
N ALA A 344 5.15 4.59 -7.04
CA ALA A 344 5.23 4.27 -5.61
C ALA A 344 3.97 4.68 -4.80
N MET A 345 3.08 5.53 -5.35
CA MET A 345 1.81 5.91 -4.71
C MET A 345 0.69 4.85 -4.91
N SER A 346 0.84 3.91 -5.85
CA SER A 346 0.01 2.71 -5.88
C SER A 346 0.36 1.81 -4.70
N THR A 347 -0.42 1.97 -3.62
CA THR A 347 -0.13 1.45 -2.28
C THR A 347 0.19 -0.06 -2.30
N MET A 348 1.36 -0.42 -1.79
CA MET A 348 1.83 -1.81 -1.69
C MET A 348 1.91 -2.55 -3.04
N ASP A 349 2.03 -1.83 -4.16
CA ASP A 349 2.07 -2.43 -5.48
C ASP A 349 3.13 -1.81 -6.41
N GLY A 350 3.04 -0.51 -6.68
CA GLY A 350 4.04 0.20 -7.49
C GLY A 350 5.32 0.49 -6.68
N ILE A 351 6.47 0.42 -7.34
CA ILE A 351 7.79 0.49 -6.66
C ILE A 351 8.54 1.78 -6.99
N THR A 352 8.60 2.14 -8.26
CA THR A 352 9.45 3.25 -8.69
C THR A 352 8.76 4.60 -8.46
N PRO A 353 9.45 5.60 -7.86
CA PRO A 353 8.97 6.98 -7.81
C PRO A 353 8.72 7.57 -9.20
N VAL A 354 7.73 8.47 -9.29
CA VAL A 354 7.24 8.99 -10.59
C VAL A 354 8.28 9.81 -11.36
N ASP A 355 9.16 10.50 -10.65
CA ASP A 355 10.21 11.34 -11.25
C ASP A 355 11.22 10.52 -12.07
N GLN A 356 11.51 9.29 -11.65
CA GLN A 356 12.43 8.39 -12.36
C GLN A 356 11.83 7.89 -13.67
N TYR A 357 10.53 7.56 -13.69
CA TYR A 357 9.83 7.22 -14.93
C TYR A 357 9.85 8.36 -15.93
N ILE A 358 9.50 9.57 -15.48
CA ILE A 358 9.45 10.78 -16.30
C ILE A 358 10.84 11.11 -16.86
N LYS A 359 11.88 11.06 -16.02
CA LYS A 359 13.27 11.26 -16.44
C LYS A 359 13.70 10.22 -17.48
N THR A 360 13.31 8.96 -17.30
CA THR A 360 13.67 7.87 -18.22
C THR A 360 12.94 7.98 -19.55
N ALA A 361 11.64 8.27 -19.53
CA ALA A 361 10.84 8.53 -20.73
C ALA A 361 11.40 9.70 -21.55
N ALA A 362 11.78 10.80 -20.88
CA ALA A 362 12.45 11.93 -21.53
C ALA A 362 13.80 11.52 -22.15
N LYS A 363 14.63 10.76 -21.42
CA LYS A 363 15.91 10.22 -21.93
C LYS A 363 15.73 9.27 -23.12
N TRP A 364 14.63 8.51 -23.15
CA TRP A 364 14.26 7.63 -24.25
C TRP A 364 13.60 8.35 -25.43
N GLY A 365 13.38 9.66 -25.32
CA GLY A 365 12.76 10.48 -26.37
C GLY A 365 11.25 10.25 -26.52
N HIS A 366 10.60 9.66 -25.52
CA HIS A 366 9.14 9.52 -25.53
C HIS A 366 8.53 10.92 -25.43
N LYS A 367 7.54 11.23 -26.27
CA LYS A 367 6.94 12.57 -26.31
C LYS A 367 6.04 12.88 -25.10
N ALA A 368 5.49 11.83 -24.49
CA ALA A 368 4.63 11.92 -23.32
C ALA A 368 4.72 10.63 -22.48
N ILE A 369 4.23 10.70 -21.24
CA ILE A 369 4.06 9.55 -20.36
C ILE A 369 2.82 9.76 -19.48
N ALA A 370 1.99 8.72 -19.33
CA ALA A 370 0.85 8.77 -18.43
C ALA A 370 1.19 8.26 -17.02
N VAL A 371 0.40 8.70 -16.05
CA VAL A 371 0.39 8.19 -14.67
C VAL A 371 -1.05 7.78 -14.33
N THR A 372 -1.24 6.56 -13.82
CA THR A 372 -2.55 5.93 -13.59
C THR A 372 -2.52 5.09 -12.31
N ASP A 373 -2.14 5.70 -11.19
CA ASP A 373 -2.09 4.99 -9.91
C ASP A 373 -3.45 4.39 -9.51
N HIS A 374 -3.43 3.31 -8.74
CA HIS A 374 -4.65 2.64 -8.26
C HIS A 374 -5.43 3.56 -7.32
N SER A 375 -6.67 3.89 -7.68
CA SER A 375 -7.61 4.63 -6.82
C SER A 375 -7.11 6.00 -6.33
N GLY A 376 -5.95 6.51 -6.77
CA GLY A 376 -5.37 7.72 -6.23
C GLY A 376 -4.60 8.52 -7.27
N ILE A 377 -4.43 9.81 -7.00
CA ILE A 377 -3.70 10.76 -7.85
C ILE A 377 -2.59 11.48 -7.07
N GLN A 378 -2.10 10.85 -5.99
CA GLN A 378 -1.16 11.45 -5.05
C GLN A 378 0.21 11.75 -5.67
N CYS A 379 0.57 11.10 -6.77
CA CYS A 379 1.83 11.34 -7.48
C CYS A 379 1.81 12.64 -8.33
N PHE A 380 0.65 13.26 -8.55
CA PHE A 380 0.50 14.40 -9.46
C PHE A 380 1.41 15.61 -9.14
N PRO A 381 1.62 16.02 -7.87
CA PRO A 381 2.55 17.10 -7.55
C PRO A 381 3.99 16.83 -8.00
N GLU A 382 4.50 15.64 -7.69
CA GLU A 382 5.85 15.23 -8.07
C GLU A 382 5.98 15.05 -9.59
N ALA A 383 4.96 14.45 -10.22
CA ALA A 383 4.88 14.29 -11.65
C ALA A 383 4.93 15.66 -12.37
N TYR A 384 4.17 16.65 -11.90
CA TYR A 384 4.16 18.01 -12.46
C TYR A 384 5.53 18.68 -12.37
N LYS A 385 6.20 18.57 -11.22
CA LYS A 385 7.54 19.11 -11.00
C LYS A 385 8.58 18.43 -11.91
N ALA A 386 8.51 17.10 -12.02
CA ALA A 386 9.42 16.33 -12.86
C ALA A 386 9.18 16.59 -14.36
N ALA A 387 7.92 16.74 -14.78
CA ALA A 387 7.54 17.09 -16.15
C ALA A 387 8.19 18.40 -16.59
N LYS A 388 8.01 19.47 -15.79
CA LYS A 388 8.63 20.79 -16.06
C LYS A 388 10.14 20.72 -16.09
N LYS A 389 10.76 19.98 -15.17
CA LYS A 389 12.22 19.85 -15.09
C LYS A 389 12.82 19.14 -16.32
N ASN A 390 12.12 18.15 -16.87
CA ASN A 390 12.62 17.31 -17.97
C ASN A 390 12.03 17.68 -19.34
N GLY A 391 11.09 18.63 -19.43
CA GLY A 391 10.50 19.08 -20.68
C GLY A 391 9.66 18.01 -21.40
N ILE A 392 9.00 17.13 -20.65
CA ILE A 392 8.14 16.06 -21.19
C ILE A 392 6.69 16.25 -20.74
N LYS A 393 5.74 15.96 -21.63
CA LYS A 393 4.31 16.02 -21.33
C LYS A 393 3.89 14.86 -20.44
N VAL A 394 3.19 15.14 -19.35
CA VAL A 394 2.56 14.13 -18.50
C VAL A 394 1.06 14.08 -18.79
N ILE A 395 0.54 12.87 -18.96
CA ILE A 395 -0.89 12.59 -19.10
C ILE A 395 -1.41 12.16 -17.73
N TYR A 396 -2.29 12.96 -17.14
CA TYR A 396 -2.79 12.75 -15.78
C TYR A 396 -4.01 11.85 -15.80
N GLY A 397 -3.88 10.65 -15.22
CA GLY A 397 -4.95 9.68 -15.14
C GLY A 397 -5.02 8.94 -13.81
N LEU A 398 -5.88 7.93 -13.79
CA LEU A 398 -6.27 7.13 -12.63
C LEU A 398 -6.65 5.74 -13.14
N GLU A 399 -6.14 4.67 -12.52
CA GLU A 399 -6.78 3.37 -12.66
C GLU A 399 -7.87 3.26 -11.57
N ALA A 400 -9.11 3.31 -12.01
CA ALA A 400 -10.29 3.37 -11.16
C ALA A 400 -10.92 2.00 -10.95
N ASN A 401 -11.46 1.78 -9.76
CA ASN A 401 -12.43 0.72 -9.52
C ASN A 401 -13.82 1.23 -9.90
N VAL A 402 -14.37 0.77 -11.01
CA VAL A 402 -15.73 1.11 -11.44
C VAL A 402 -16.69 0.01 -11.04
N VAL A 403 -17.88 0.37 -10.57
CA VAL A 403 -18.97 -0.57 -10.30
C VAL A 403 -20.12 -0.30 -11.26
N ASP A 404 -20.62 -1.37 -11.89
CA ASP A 404 -21.83 -1.26 -12.70
C ASP A 404 -23.04 -1.17 -11.78
N ASP A 405 -23.58 0.04 -11.68
CA ASP A 405 -24.75 0.38 -10.89
C ASP A 405 -26.03 0.37 -11.73
N SER A 406 -25.96 -0.06 -12.99
CA SER A 406 -27.08 -0.14 -13.93
C SER A 406 -27.60 -1.56 -14.18
N VAL A 407 -27.05 -2.57 -13.50
CA VAL A 407 -27.48 -3.98 -13.64
C VAL A 407 -28.91 -4.14 -13.16
N GLN A 408 -29.81 -4.41 -14.11
CA GLN A 408 -31.23 -4.60 -13.85
C GLN A 408 -31.51 -5.95 -13.16
N VAL A 409 -32.43 -5.95 -12.21
CA VAL A 409 -32.99 -7.18 -11.60
C VAL A 409 -33.86 -7.92 -12.62
N VAL A 410 -34.55 -7.17 -13.49
CA VAL A 410 -35.39 -7.71 -14.56
C VAL A 410 -35.00 -7.10 -15.90
N MET A 411 -34.60 -7.94 -16.85
CA MET A 411 -34.41 -7.58 -18.26
C MET A 411 -35.75 -7.66 -19.00
N ASN A 412 -35.97 -6.76 -19.96
CA ASN A 412 -37.26 -6.59 -20.66
C ASN A 412 -38.45 -6.48 -19.69
N PRO A 413 -38.41 -5.54 -18.71
CA PRO A 413 -39.42 -5.48 -17.67
C PRO A 413 -40.81 -5.14 -18.23
N THR A 414 -41.80 -5.92 -17.80
CA THR A 414 -43.23 -5.70 -18.11
C THR A 414 -44.01 -5.45 -16.83
N ASP A 415 -45.14 -4.75 -16.95
CA ASP A 415 -45.97 -4.39 -15.80
C ASP A 415 -46.91 -5.53 -15.39
N ILE A 416 -46.32 -6.63 -14.91
CA ILE A 416 -47.03 -7.84 -14.45
C ILE A 416 -46.92 -7.92 -12.92
N ASN A 417 -48.01 -8.27 -12.23
CA ASN A 417 -47.96 -8.55 -10.80
C ASN A 417 -47.12 -9.79 -10.50
N LEU A 418 -46.28 -9.71 -9.47
CA LEU A 418 -45.39 -10.82 -9.09
C LEU A 418 -46.14 -12.11 -8.74
N THR A 419 -47.37 -12.01 -8.23
CA THR A 419 -48.21 -13.15 -7.84
C THR A 419 -48.98 -13.77 -9.00
N ASP A 420 -49.23 -13.01 -10.06
CA ASP A 420 -50.11 -13.43 -11.16
C ASP A 420 -49.31 -14.11 -12.29
N ALA A 421 -48.00 -13.91 -12.31
CA ALA A 421 -47.08 -14.42 -13.31
C ALA A 421 -46.80 -15.93 -13.17
N GLU A 422 -46.59 -16.58 -14.31
CA GLU A 422 -45.96 -17.90 -14.38
C GLU A 422 -44.47 -17.74 -14.65
N TYR A 423 -43.67 -18.46 -13.87
CA TYR A 423 -42.21 -18.40 -13.94
C TYR A 423 -41.67 -19.68 -14.55
N VAL A 424 -40.80 -19.57 -15.54
CA VAL A 424 -40.01 -20.69 -16.04
C VAL A 424 -38.59 -20.51 -15.51
N ILE A 425 -38.26 -21.29 -14.49
CA ILE A 425 -36.94 -21.31 -13.88
C ILE A 425 -36.09 -22.26 -14.70
N PHE A 426 -34.99 -21.78 -15.26
CA PHE A 426 -34.15 -22.57 -16.14
C PHE A 426 -32.68 -22.44 -15.78
N ASP A 427 -31.93 -23.45 -16.16
CA ASP A 427 -30.50 -23.56 -15.94
C ASP A 427 -29.88 -24.33 -17.12
N ILE A 428 -28.67 -23.93 -17.51
CA ILE A 428 -27.93 -24.62 -18.57
C ILE A 428 -26.56 -25.06 -18.06
N GLU A 429 -26.15 -26.24 -18.50
CA GLU A 429 -24.78 -26.69 -18.34
C GLU A 429 -24.06 -26.62 -19.66
N THR A 430 -22.78 -26.26 -19.64
CA THR A 430 -22.00 -25.94 -20.85
C THR A 430 -20.60 -26.55 -20.80
N THR A 431 -19.94 -26.71 -21.96
CA THR A 431 -18.55 -27.19 -22.05
C THR A 431 -17.51 -26.15 -21.57
N GLY A 432 -17.96 -24.99 -21.08
CA GLY A 432 -17.14 -23.88 -20.59
C GLY A 432 -17.91 -22.56 -20.57
N LEU A 433 -17.28 -21.48 -20.11
CA LEU A 433 -17.98 -20.22 -19.80
C LEU A 433 -18.26 -19.33 -21.03
N SER A 434 -17.66 -19.62 -22.18
CA SER A 434 -17.76 -18.77 -23.37
C SER A 434 -18.90 -19.19 -24.27
N VAL A 435 -19.85 -18.26 -24.45
CA VAL A 435 -21.01 -18.40 -25.34
C VAL A 435 -20.60 -18.72 -26.79
N THR A 436 -19.38 -18.36 -27.20
CA THR A 436 -18.91 -18.55 -28.59
C THR A 436 -18.11 -19.82 -28.82
N SER A 437 -17.34 -20.26 -27.83
CA SER A 437 -16.43 -21.39 -27.96
C SER A 437 -16.93 -22.65 -27.26
N ASN A 438 -17.97 -22.55 -26.45
CA ASN A 438 -18.51 -23.66 -25.68
C ASN A 438 -19.94 -23.97 -26.10
N LYS A 439 -20.35 -25.22 -25.89
CA LYS A 439 -21.66 -25.73 -26.25
C LYS A 439 -22.47 -26.10 -25.03
N ILE A 440 -23.79 -26.03 -25.16
CA ILE A 440 -24.74 -26.51 -24.14
C ILE A 440 -24.69 -28.03 -24.11
N ILE A 441 -24.62 -28.61 -22.91
CA ILE A 441 -24.59 -30.05 -22.64
C ILE A 441 -25.81 -30.54 -21.83
N GLU A 442 -26.46 -29.66 -21.08
CA GLU A 442 -27.77 -29.92 -20.45
C GLU A 442 -28.61 -28.64 -20.54
N LEU A 443 -29.89 -28.80 -20.85
CA LEU A 443 -30.89 -27.72 -20.85
C LEU A 443 -32.07 -28.16 -19.98
N ALA A 444 -32.30 -27.45 -18.88
CA ALA A 444 -33.36 -27.74 -17.95
C ALA A 444 -34.23 -26.50 -17.70
N GLY A 445 -35.53 -26.73 -17.48
CA GLY A 445 -36.51 -25.71 -17.15
C GLY A 445 -37.67 -26.28 -16.37
N VAL A 446 -38.14 -25.54 -15.37
CA VAL A 446 -39.28 -25.89 -14.51
C VAL A 446 -40.26 -24.74 -14.56
N ARG A 447 -41.48 -25.01 -14.99
CA ARG A 447 -42.58 -24.04 -14.97
C ARG A 447 -43.24 -24.09 -13.61
N MET A 448 -43.33 -22.95 -12.95
CA MET A 448 -43.89 -22.81 -11.61
C MET A 448 -44.90 -21.67 -11.52
N LYS A 449 -45.91 -21.90 -10.67
CA LYS A 449 -46.90 -20.91 -10.24
C LYS A 449 -47.17 -21.08 -8.75
N ASP A 450 -47.17 -19.99 -8.00
CA ASP A 450 -47.36 -20.00 -6.53
C ASP A 450 -46.43 -20.99 -5.79
N GLY A 451 -45.18 -21.10 -6.24
CA GLY A 451 -44.18 -22.01 -5.66
C GLY A 451 -44.44 -23.50 -5.91
N LYS A 452 -45.42 -23.83 -6.77
CA LYS A 452 -45.73 -25.20 -7.20
C LYS A 452 -45.27 -25.42 -8.62
N GLU A 453 -44.64 -26.56 -8.85
CA GLU A 453 -44.32 -27.04 -10.18
C GLU A 453 -45.60 -27.43 -10.94
N ILE A 454 -45.73 -26.94 -12.16
CA ILE A 454 -46.84 -27.24 -13.06
C ILE A 454 -46.40 -27.97 -14.33
N ASP A 455 -45.14 -27.80 -14.75
CA ASP A 455 -44.56 -28.53 -15.88
C ASP A 455 -43.02 -28.53 -15.81
N ARG A 456 -42.35 -29.46 -16.51
CA ARG A 456 -40.88 -29.56 -16.54
C ARG A 456 -40.34 -29.97 -17.90
N PHE A 457 -39.16 -29.46 -18.21
CA PHE A 457 -38.37 -29.78 -19.39
C PHE A 457 -36.92 -30.06 -18.96
N ALA A 458 -36.35 -31.19 -19.37
CA ALA A 458 -34.94 -31.49 -19.11
C ALA A 458 -34.40 -32.38 -20.23
N THR A 459 -33.22 -32.03 -20.76
CA THR A 459 -32.58 -32.84 -21.79
C THR A 459 -31.06 -32.66 -21.76
N PHE A 460 -30.35 -33.76 -21.99
CA PHE A 460 -28.93 -33.70 -22.34
C PHE A 460 -28.79 -33.35 -23.82
N ILE A 461 -27.70 -32.69 -24.16
CA ILE A 461 -27.35 -32.30 -25.52
C ILE A 461 -25.99 -32.89 -25.85
N ASP A 462 -25.85 -33.51 -27.01
CA ASP A 462 -24.54 -34.00 -27.48
C ASP A 462 -23.72 -32.81 -28.00
N PRO A 463 -22.59 -32.45 -27.36
CA PRO A 463 -21.79 -31.31 -27.78
C PRO A 463 -20.89 -31.63 -28.99
N HIS A 464 -20.77 -32.91 -29.40
CA HIS A 464 -19.82 -33.38 -30.43
C HIS A 464 -18.36 -33.02 -30.14
N GLU A 465 -18.03 -32.76 -28.88
CA GLU A 465 -16.68 -32.47 -28.41
C GLU A 465 -16.49 -33.05 -27.01
N ARG A 466 -15.23 -33.26 -26.63
CA ARG A 466 -14.92 -33.79 -25.30
C ARG A 466 -15.15 -32.72 -24.25
N ILE A 467 -15.91 -33.05 -23.20
CA ILE A 467 -16.14 -32.15 -22.07
C ILE A 467 -14.83 -32.03 -21.28
N PRO A 468 -14.28 -30.82 -21.06
CA PRO A 468 -13.07 -30.63 -20.26
C PRO A 468 -13.21 -31.20 -18.84
N TYR A 469 -12.16 -31.81 -18.30
CA TYR A 469 -12.23 -32.52 -17.01
C TYR A 469 -12.68 -31.60 -15.85
N ASN A 470 -12.22 -30.36 -15.83
CA ASN A 470 -12.66 -29.36 -14.84
C ASN A 470 -14.16 -29.04 -14.93
N ILE A 471 -14.76 -29.12 -16.12
CA ILE A 471 -16.20 -28.95 -16.32
C ILE A 471 -16.95 -30.21 -15.87
N GLN A 472 -16.45 -31.41 -16.19
CA GLN A 472 -17.03 -32.66 -15.67
C GLN A 472 -17.04 -32.69 -14.13
N GLN A 473 -16.03 -32.10 -13.47
CA GLN A 473 -16.00 -31.95 -12.01
C GLN A 473 -16.98 -30.88 -11.48
N LEU A 474 -17.32 -29.88 -12.30
CA LEU A 474 -18.22 -28.79 -11.93
C LEU A 474 -19.69 -29.19 -12.08
N THR A 475 -20.00 -29.88 -13.18
CA THR A 475 -21.37 -30.19 -13.60
C THR A 475 -21.76 -31.63 -13.33
N ASN A 476 -20.79 -32.50 -12.96
CA ASN A 476 -20.97 -33.94 -12.87
C ASN A 476 -21.48 -34.62 -14.16
N ILE A 477 -21.46 -33.92 -15.30
CA ILE A 477 -21.81 -34.46 -16.62
C ILE A 477 -20.55 -35.03 -17.27
N THR A 478 -20.59 -36.32 -17.60
CA THR A 478 -19.48 -37.02 -18.27
C THR A 478 -19.73 -37.15 -19.77
N ASP A 479 -18.67 -37.37 -20.55
CA ASP A 479 -18.77 -37.63 -21.99
C ASP A 479 -19.75 -38.78 -22.31
N ASP A 480 -19.82 -39.81 -21.44
CA ASP A 480 -20.72 -40.95 -21.62
C ASP A 480 -22.20 -40.60 -21.42
N MET A 481 -22.52 -39.55 -20.65
CA MET A 481 -23.90 -39.12 -20.38
C MET A 481 -24.52 -38.35 -21.57
N VAL A 482 -23.69 -37.60 -22.30
CA VAL A 482 -24.11 -36.79 -23.45
C VAL A 482 -23.99 -37.52 -24.77
N LYS A 483 -23.25 -38.62 -24.81
CA LYS A 483 -23.01 -39.40 -26.03
C LYS A 483 -24.31 -39.98 -26.59
N GLY A 484 -24.70 -39.51 -27.78
CA GLY A 484 -25.94 -39.92 -28.43
C GLY A 484 -27.19 -39.28 -27.84
N ALA A 485 -27.04 -38.23 -27.03
CA ALA A 485 -28.14 -37.37 -26.63
C ALA A 485 -28.67 -36.56 -27.85
N PRO A 486 -29.89 -36.00 -27.77
CA PRO A 486 -30.45 -35.19 -28.85
C PRO A 486 -29.58 -33.98 -29.23
N GLU A 487 -29.71 -33.53 -30.47
CA GLU A 487 -29.04 -32.32 -30.97
C GLU A 487 -29.69 -31.05 -30.41
N LEU A 488 -28.89 -30.01 -30.16
CA LEU A 488 -29.40 -28.71 -29.70
C LEU A 488 -30.40 -28.12 -30.69
N GLU A 489 -30.13 -28.29 -31.98
CA GLU A 489 -30.96 -27.88 -33.11
C GLU A 489 -32.39 -28.42 -33.01
N GLN A 490 -32.56 -29.61 -32.41
CA GLN A 490 -33.85 -30.27 -32.25
C GLN A 490 -34.56 -29.87 -30.95
N MET A 491 -33.79 -29.57 -29.90
CA MET A 491 -34.32 -29.37 -28.56
C MET A 491 -34.54 -27.91 -28.19
N LEU A 492 -33.72 -26.98 -28.70
CA LEU A 492 -33.88 -25.55 -28.42
C LEU A 492 -35.24 -24.99 -28.87
N PRO A 493 -35.77 -25.31 -30.07
CA PRO A 493 -37.12 -24.87 -30.45
C PRO A 493 -38.21 -25.36 -29.50
N LYS A 494 -38.11 -26.62 -29.02
CA LYS A 494 -39.05 -27.20 -28.06
C LYS A 494 -38.96 -26.53 -26.70
N PHE A 495 -37.76 -26.12 -26.30
CA PHE A 495 -37.57 -25.36 -25.07
C PHE A 495 -38.21 -23.96 -25.18
N ILE A 496 -38.03 -23.26 -26.30
CA ILE A 496 -38.67 -21.95 -26.53
C ILE A 496 -40.21 -22.08 -26.52
N GLU A 497 -40.75 -23.13 -27.14
CA GLU A 497 -42.18 -23.44 -27.08
C GLU A 497 -42.64 -23.72 -25.64
N PHE A 498 -41.85 -24.48 -24.87
CA PHE A 498 -42.08 -24.72 -23.45
C PHE A 498 -42.02 -23.43 -22.61
N VAL A 499 -41.24 -22.43 -23.00
CA VAL A 499 -41.18 -21.12 -22.32
C VAL A 499 -42.44 -20.30 -22.59
N GLY A 500 -42.87 -20.20 -23.85
CA GLY A 500 -44.03 -19.39 -24.25
C GLY A 500 -43.88 -17.92 -23.83
N ASP A 501 -44.93 -17.32 -23.24
CA ASP A 501 -44.93 -15.92 -22.77
C ASP A 501 -44.56 -15.75 -21.28
N SER A 502 -44.06 -16.82 -20.64
CA SER A 502 -43.75 -16.82 -19.20
C SER A 502 -42.55 -15.93 -18.85
N VAL A 503 -42.46 -15.54 -17.58
CA VAL A 503 -41.27 -14.85 -17.05
C VAL A 503 -40.15 -15.87 -16.90
N LEU A 504 -39.04 -15.65 -17.59
CA LEU A 504 -37.86 -16.49 -17.47
C LEU A 504 -37.09 -16.13 -16.21
N VAL A 505 -36.55 -17.13 -15.53
CA VAL A 505 -35.80 -16.94 -14.29
C VAL A 505 -34.56 -17.81 -14.29
N ALA A 506 -33.43 -17.20 -13.97
CA ALA A 506 -32.17 -17.91 -13.75
C ALA A 506 -31.40 -17.23 -12.60
N HIS A 507 -30.31 -17.86 -12.16
CA HIS A 507 -29.44 -17.33 -11.13
C HIS A 507 -28.13 -16.86 -11.76
N ASN A 508 -27.94 -15.54 -11.90
CA ASN A 508 -27.00 -14.94 -12.86
C ASN A 508 -27.52 -15.02 -14.32
N ALA A 509 -28.79 -14.65 -14.50
CA ALA A 509 -29.59 -14.93 -15.70
C ALA A 509 -29.00 -14.43 -17.03
N ARG A 510 -28.13 -13.39 -16.99
CA ARG A 510 -27.39 -12.91 -18.17
C ARG A 510 -26.54 -14.02 -18.82
N PHE A 511 -26.01 -14.95 -18.03
CA PHE A 511 -25.23 -16.06 -18.55
C PHE A 511 -26.10 -17.01 -19.37
N ASP A 512 -27.15 -17.56 -18.76
CA ASP A 512 -28.02 -18.57 -19.36
C ASP A 512 -28.77 -18.02 -20.58
N ILE A 513 -29.34 -16.81 -20.45
CA ILE A 513 -30.05 -16.18 -21.57
C ILE A 513 -29.10 -15.83 -22.72
N GLY A 514 -27.84 -15.51 -22.44
CA GLY A 514 -26.82 -15.22 -23.46
C GLY A 514 -26.58 -16.43 -24.36
N PHE A 515 -26.46 -17.62 -23.77
CA PHE A 515 -26.34 -18.88 -24.52
C PHE A 515 -27.58 -19.23 -25.34
N ILE A 516 -28.77 -19.02 -24.77
CA ILE A 516 -30.04 -19.24 -25.48
C ILE A 516 -30.12 -18.29 -26.70
N GLN A 517 -29.93 -16.99 -26.50
CA GLN A 517 -30.02 -16.00 -27.58
C GLN A 517 -28.99 -16.22 -28.68
N ALA A 518 -27.74 -16.51 -28.31
CA ALA A 518 -26.69 -16.78 -29.29
C ALA A 518 -27.02 -18.02 -30.15
N ASN A 519 -27.58 -19.08 -29.55
CA ASN A 519 -27.99 -20.26 -30.30
C ASN A 519 -29.28 -20.02 -31.10
N CYS A 520 -30.24 -19.23 -30.62
CA CYS A 520 -31.38 -18.80 -31.42
C CYS A 520 -30.93 -18.11 -32.71
N LYS A 521 -30.01 -17.14 -32.57
CA LYS A 521 -29.41 -16.43 -33.72
C LYS A 521 -28.68 -17.38 -34.66
N ARG A 522 -27.86 -18.30 -34.13
CA ARG A 522 -27.11 -19.31 -34.91
C ARG A 522 -28.03 -20.23 -35.73
N LEU A 523 -29.19 -20.57 -35.18
CA LEU A 523 -30.18 -21.45 -35.80
C LEU A 523 -31.25 -20.72 -36.62
N GLY A 524 -31.20 -19.39 -36.69
CA GLY A 524 -32.22 -18.59 -37.38
C GLY A 524 -33.59 -18.59 -36.70
N LEU A 525 -33.63 -18.84 -35.39
CA LEU A 525 -34.85 -18.77 -34.58
C LEU A 525 -35.13 -17.31 -34.16
N PRO A 526 -36.40 -16.94 -33.87
CA PRO A 526 -36.74 -15.64 -33.32
C PRO A 526 -36.01 -15.33 -32.00
N GLU A 527 -35.76 -14.06 -31.75
CA GLU A 527 -35.20 -13.57 -30.49
C GLU A 527 -36.16 -13.82 -29.33
N VAL A 528 -35.63 -14.26 -28.18
CA VAL A 528 -36.41 -14.46 -26.96
C VAL A 528 -36.66 -13.10 -26.28
N THR A 529 -37.87 -12.57 -26.40
CA THR A 529 -38.24 -11.22 -25.91
C THR A 529 -38.90 -11.24 -24.53
N ASN A 530 -39.00 -12.40 -23.89
CA ASN A 530 -39.60 -12.59 -22.58
C ASN A 530 -38.97 -11.67 -21.51
N PRO A 531 -39.72 -11.28 -20.47
CA PRO A 531 -39.14 -10.73 -19.25
C PRO A 531 -38.24 -11.77 -18.59
N VAL A 532 -37.02 -11.37 -18.21
CA VAL A 532 -36.04 -12.26 -17.57
C VAL A 532 -35.66 -11.70 -16.20
N LEU A 533 -36.00 -12.42 -15.14
CA LEU A 533 -35.68 -12.06 -13.76
C LEU A 533 -34.39 -12.77 -13.32
N ASP A 534 -33.45 -12.00 -12.80
CA ASP A 534 -32.22 -12.51 -12.20
C ASP A 534 -32.37 -12.62 -10.68
N THR A 535 -32.43 -13.86 -10.18
CA THR A 535 -32.54 -14.13 -8.75
C THR A 535 -31.30 -13.71 -7.96
N LEU A 536 -30.13 -13.65 -8.60
CA LEU A 536 -28.90 -13.16 -7.96
C LEU A 536 -29.04 -11.68 -7.63
N GLU A 537 -29.46 -10.87 -8.59
CA GLU A 537 -29.69 -9.43 -8.39
C GLU A 537 -30.88 -9.17 -7.46
N LEU A 538 -31.96 -9.95 -7.58
CA LEU A 538 -33.08 -9.86 -6.63
C LEU A 538 -32.64 -10.19 -5.20
N ALA A 539 -31.81 -11.21 -5.00
CA ALA A 539 -31.30 -11.56 -3.68
C ALA A 539 -30.33 -10.51 -3.13
N ARG A 540 -29.51 -9.88 -3.99
CA ARG A 540 -28.65 -8.75 -3.61
C ARG A 540 -29.45 -7.55 -3.15
N LEU A 541 -30.53 -7.24 -3.86
CA LEU A 541 -31.49 -6.19 -3.52
C LEU A 541 -32.12 -6.45 -2.14
N LEU A 542 -32.67 -7.65 -1.93
CA LEU A 542 -33.43 -7.98 -0.73
C LEU A 542 -32.53 -8.27 0.49
N PHE A 543 -31.34 -8.80 0.29
CA PHE A 543 -30.45 -9.24 1.37
C PHE A 543 -29.00 -8.76 1.18
N PRO A 544 -28.74 -7.43 1.16
CA PRO A 544 -27.42 -6.89 0.83
C PRO A 544 -26.32 -7.23 1.86
N THR A 545 -26.69 -7.71 3.05
CA THR A 545 -25.77 -8.05 4.14
C THR A 545 -25.36 -9.52 4.17
N LEU A 546 -25.90 -10.37 3.27
CA LEU A 546 -25.47 -11.76 3.16
C LEU A 546 -24.00 -11.84 2.74
N LYS A 547 -23.28 -12.84 3.29
CA LYS A 547 -21.85 -13.06 3.00
C LYS A 547 -21.58 -13.27 1.51
N ASN A 548 -22.50 -13.96 0.84
CA ASN A 548 -22.57 -14.14 -0.60
C ASN A 548 -24.01 -14.55 -0.96
N HIS A 549 -24.32 -14.52 -2.25
CA HIS A 549 -25.67 -14.76 -2.77
C HIS A 549 -25.73 -15.98 -3.68
N ARG A 550 -24.81 -16.94 -3.53
CA ARG A 550 -24.84 -18.20 -4.31
C ARG A 550 -26.12 -18.98 -3.99
N LEU A 551 -26.58 -19.77 -4.97
CA LEU A 551 -27.78 -20.59 -4.81
C LEU A 551 -27.76 -21.43 -3.51
N ASN A 552 -26.68 -22.16 -3.24
CA ASN A 552 -26.56 -22.94 -1.99
C ASN A 552 -26.76 -22.12 -0.70
N THR A 553 -26.26 -20.88 -0.67
CA THR A 553 -26.38 -19.98 0.48
C THR A 553 -27.82 -19.48 0.64
N LEU A 554 -28.52 -19.26 -0.48
CA LEU A 554 -29.94 -18.89 -0.47
C LEU A 554 -30.82 -20.08 -0.08
N SER A 555 -30.52 -21.28 -0.59
CA SER A 555 -31.23 -22.51 -0.22
C SER A 555 -31.11 -22.81 1.26
N ASP A 556 -29.89 -22.70 1.83
CA ASP A 556 -29.67 -22.83 3.28
C ASP A 556 -30.48 -21.81 4.10
N LYS A 557 -30.51 -20.55 3.64
CA LYS A 557 -31.24 -19.47 4.31
C LYS A 557 -32.75 -19.75 4.35
N PHE A 558 -33.32 -20.21 3.25
CA PHE A 558 -34.75 -20.48 3.13
C PHE A 558 -35.14 -21.92 3.51
N LYS A 559 -34.15 -22.75 3.88
CA LYS A 559 -34.33 -24.18 4.20
C LYS A 559 -34.97 -24.96 3.03
N VAL A 560 -34.55 -24.62 1.82
CA VAL A 560 -34.91 -25.34 0.59
C VAL A 560 -33.93 -26.51 0.43
N SER A 561 -34.45 -27.71 0.18
CA SER A 561 -33.60 -28.88 -0.08
C SER A 561 -32.86 -28.70 -1.40
N LEU A 562 -31.57 -29.00 -1.41
CA LEU A 562 -30.74 -28.99 -2.60
C LEU A 562 -30.12 -30.38 -2.74
N ASP A 563 -30.98 -31.34 -3.08
CA ASP A 563 -30.61 -32.75 -3.26
C ASP A 563 -29.92 -32.91 -4.62
N ASN A 564 -28.76 -33.58 -4.66
CA ASN A 564 -27.90 -33.72 -5.86
C ASN A 564 -27.51 -32.39 -6.52
N HIS A 565 -26.78 -31.54 -5.79
CA HIS A 565 -26.09 -30.38 -6.36
C HIS A 565 -25.35 -30.79 -7.66
N HIS A 566 -25.43 -29.97 -8.72
CA HIS A 566 -24.83 -30.21 -10.04
C HIS A 566 -25.68 -31.05 -11.01
N ARG A 567 -27.01 -30.85 -11.00
CA ARG A 567 -27.90 -31.27 -12.09
C ARG A 567 -28.80 -30.09 -12.41
N ALA A 568 -28.85 -29.67 -13.67
CA ALA A 568 -29.54 -28.44 -14.07
C ALA A 568 -31.02 -28.42 -13.65
N ILE A 569 -31.69 -29.58 -13.67
CA ILE A 569 -33.09 -29.70 -13.27
C ILE A 569 -33.30 -29.59 -11.76
N ASP A 570 -32.42 -30.18 -10.94
CA ASP A 570 -32.53 -30.16 -9.48
C ASP A 570 -32.20 -28.74 -8.96
N ASP A 571 -31.21 -28.10 -9.56
CA ASP A 571 -30.86 -26.70 -9.29
C ASP A 571 -31.99 -25.74 -9.72
N SER A 572 -32.67 -25.99 -10.86
CA SER A 572 -33.86 -25.22 -11.29
C SER A 572 -35.04 -25.34 -10.30
N ILE A 573 -35.31 -26.54 -9.76
CA ILE A 573 -36.38 -26.74 -8.76
C ILE A 573 -36.04 -26.00 -7.47
N ALA A 574 -34.83 -26.17 -6.96
CA ALA A 574 -34.37 -25.49 -5.75
C ALA A 574 -34.43 -23.97 -5.93
N LEU A 575 -33.97 -23.47 -7.08
CA LEU A 575 -34.03 -22.06 -7.43
C LEU A 575 -35.48 -21.54 -7.51
N GLY A 576 -36.42 -22.33 -8.02
CA GLY A 576 -37.84 -21.96 -8.04
C GLY A 576 -38.47 -21.83 -6.64
N HIS A 577 -38.09 -22.70 -5.70
CA HIS A 577 -38.50 -22.53 -4.30
C HIS A 577 -37.83 -21.31 -3.64
N VAL A 578 -36.55 -21.07 -3.92
CA VAL A 578 -35.85 -19.85 -3.47
C VAL A 578 -36.55 -18.60 -4.03
N LEU A 579 -36.86 -18.58 -5.33
CA LEU A 579 -37.58 -17.50 -5.99
C LEU A 579 -38.91 -17.22 -5.29
N PHE A 580 -39.70 -18.26 -4.97
CA PHE A 580 -40.97 -18.09 -4.25
C PHE A 580 -40.78 -17.32 -2.93
N HIS A 581 -39.73 -17.63 -2.17
CA HIS A 581 -39.40 -16.87 -0.96
C HIS A 581 -38.93 -15.44 -1.24
N LEU A 582 -38.11 -15.24 -2.28
CA LEU A 582 -37.65 -13.92 -2.70
C LEU A 582 -38.81 -13.02 -3.14
N LEU A 583 -39.74 -13.53 -3.94
CA LEU A 583 -40.92 -12.80 -4.40
C LEU A 583 -41.86 -12.44 -3.24
N LYS A 584 -42.02 -13.35 -2.27
CA LYS A 584 -42.79 -13.06 -1.06
C LYS A 584 -42.15 -11.92 -0.26
N GLU A 585 -40.84 -11.98 -0.03
CA GLU A 585 -40.10 -10.93 0.67
C GLU A 585 -40.17 -9.59 -0.09
N ALA A 586 -40.06 -9.60 -1.42
CA ALA A 586 -40.22 -8.41 -2.25
C ALA A 586 -41.64 -7.81 -2.09
N GLY A 587 -42.66 -8.66 -2.11
CA GLY A 587 -44.04 -8.26 -1.86
C GLY A 587 -44.25 -7.63 -0.48
N ASP A 588 -43.68 -8.23 0.56
CA ASP A 588 -43.74 -7.72 1.95
C ASP A 588 -43.05 -6.34 2.09
N ARG A 589 -42.08 -6.04 1.23
CA ARG A 589 -41.41 -4.74 1.14
C ARG A 589 -42.07 -3.74 0.17
N GLY A 590 -43.19 -4.11 -0.43
CA GLY A 590 -44.00 -3.23 -1.29
C GLY A 590 -43.74 -3.35 -2.79
N TYR A 591 -42.82 -4.22 -3.24
CA TYR A 591 -42.63 -4.50 -4.66
C TYR A 591 -43.71 -5.47 -5.14
N LYS A 592 -44.71 -4.94 -5.86
CA LYS A 592 -45.85 -5.74 -6.37
C LYS A 592 -45.78 -6.03 -7.86
N GLN A 593 -45.17 -5.13 -8.64
CA GLN A 593 -44.99 -5.29 -10.07
C GLN A 593 -43.56 -5.72 -10.39
N LEU A 594 -43.41 -6.55 -11.43
CA LEU A 594 -42.12 -7.02 -11.94
C LEU A 594 -41.22 -5.86 -12.38
N SER A 595 -41.80 -4.87 -13.07
CA SER A 595 -41.14 -3.63 -13.51
C SER A 595 -40.48 -2.85 -12.36
N ARG A 596 -41.14 -2.81 -11.19
CA ARG A 596 -40.72 -2.05 -10.00
C ARG A 596 -39.51 -2.64 -9.29
N LEU A 597 -39.13 -3.88 -9.57
CA LEU A 597 -37.92 -4.48 -9.00
C LEU A 597 -36.64 -3.75 -9.43
N ASN A 598 -36.70 -2.99 -10.54
CA ASN A 598 -35.59 -2.17 -11.00
C ASN A 598 -35.51 -0.78 -10.33
N ASP A 599 -36.50 -0.36 -9.53
CA ASP A 599 -36.55 0.99 -8.93
C ASP A 599 -35.41 1.26 -7.91
N GLU A 600 -34.77 0.19 -7.41
CA GLU A 600 -33.67 0.25 -6.44
C GLU A 600 -32.29 -0.03 -7.05
N VAL A 601 -32.23 -0.32 -8.35
CA VAL A 601 -30.98 -0.53 -9.08
C VAL A 601 -30.11 0.72 -8.93
N GLY A 602 -28.84 0.51 -8.59
CA GLY A 602 -27.84 1.57 -8.40
C GLY A 602 -27.84 2.30 -7.05
N LYS A 603 -28.79 2.02 -6.16
CA LYS A 603 -28.82 2.68 -4.83
C LYS A 603 -27.89 2.04 -3.78
N ASN A 604 -27.53 0.77 -3.94
CA ASN A 604 -26.63 0.07 -3.02
C ASN A 604 -25.55 -0.70 -3.79
N LEU A 605 -24.30 -0.25 -3.64
CA LEU A 605 -23.15 -0.75 -4.40
C LEU A 605 -22.33 -1.80 -3.64
N LYS A 606 -22.71 -2.13 -2.40
CA LYS A 606 -21.93 -3.02 -1.52
C LYS A 606 -21.81 -4.45 -2.04
N THR A 607 -22.75 -4.88 -2.87
CA THR A 607 -22.80 -6.23 -3.44
C THR A 607 -22.21 -6.31 -4.85
N GLN A 608 -21.93 -5.16 -5.48
CA GLN A 608 -21.38 -5.12 -6.82
C GLN A 608 -19.86 -5.36 -6.80
N ARG A 609 -19.37 -6.08 -7.81
CA ARG A 609 -17.93 -6.33 -7.96
C ARG A 609 -17.32 -5.18 -8.78
N PRO A 610 -16.30 -4.49 -8.26
CA PRO A 610 -15.60 -3.50 -9.04
C PRO A 610 -14.78 -4.16 -10.15
N PHE A 611 -14.71 -3.48 -11.29
CA PHE A 611 -13.80 -3.76 -12.39
C PHE A 611 -12.87 -2.57 -12.62
N HIS A 612 -11.74 -2.80 -13.28
CA HIS A 612 -10.75 -1.75 -13.53
C HIS A 612 -11.05 -1.00 -14.84
N CYS A 613 -10.80 0.30 -14.87
CA CYS A 613 -10.62 1.06 -16.11
C CYS A 613 -9.66 2.23 -15.88
N CYS A 614 -9.04 2.73 -16.94
CA CYS A 614 -8.21 3.93 -16.85
C CYS A 614 -9.01 5.17 -17.25
N ILE A 615 -8.94 6.23 -16.43
CA ILE A 615 -9.61 7.51 -16.67
C ILE A 615 -8.54 8.59 -16.75
N TYR A 616 -8.54 9.36 -17.83
CA TYR A 616 -7.55 10.43 -18.06
C TYR A 616 -8.22 11.80 -18.18
N ALA A 617 -7.60 12.82 -17.59
CA ALA A 617 -8.01 14.21 -17.77
C ALA A 617 -7.48 14.72 -19.11
N LYS A 618 -8.38 14.97 -20.07
CA LYS A 618 -8.05 15.52 -21.39
C LYS A 618 -7.73 17.01 -21.34
N ASP A 619 -8.50 17.75 -20.55
CA ASP A 619 -8.47 19.21 -20.44
C ASP A 619 -8.71 19.67 -18.99
N MET A 620 -8.86 20.97 -18.77
CA MET A 620 -9.09 21.55 -17.43
C MET A 620 -10.45 21.17 -16.83
N VAL A 621 -11.48 20.88 -17.64
CA VAL A 621 -12.77 20.36 -17.18
C VAL A 621 -12.58 18.93 -16.70
N GLY A 622 -11.90 18.11 -17.51
CA GLY A 622 -11.48 16.76 -17.15
C GLY A 622 -10.69 16.70 -15.85
N LYS A 623 -9.75 17.63 -15.64
CA LYS A 623 -8.98 17.72 -14.39
C LYS A 623 -9.90 17.86 -13.17
N LYS A 624 -10.86 18.78 -13.25
CA LYS A 624 -11.82 19.02 -12.15
C LYS A 624 -12.73 17.81 -11.94
N ASN A 625 -13.21 17.19 -13.01
CA ASN A 625 -14.04 15.99 -12.95
C ASN A 625 -13.30 14.80 -12.35
N LEU A 626 -12.05 14.57 -12.76
CA LEU A 626 -11.19 13.52 -12.19
C LEU A 626 -10.97 13.73 -10.68
N PHE A 627 -10.67 14.96 -10.24
CA PHE A 627 -10.47 15.27 -8.81
C PHE A 627 -11.76 15.03 -8.01
N SER A 628 -12.90 15.40 -8.58
CA SER A 628 -14.22 15.20 -7.96
C SER A 628 -14.59 13.73 -7.86
N LEU A 629 -14.36 12.94 -8.93
CA LEU A 629 -14.59 11.50 -8.94
C LEU A 629 -13.71 10.76 -7.93
N VAL A 630 -12.42 11.12 -7.83
CA VAL A 630 -11.52 10.58 -6.80
C VAL A 630 -12.05 10.91 -5.41
N SER A 631 -12.49 12.16 -5.19
CA SER A 631 -13.05 12.59 -3.91
C SER A 631 -14.29 11.77 -3.53
N LEU A 632 -15.27 11.69 -4.44
CA LEU A 632 -16.51 10.92 -4.25
C LEU A 632 -16.24 9.43 -3.99
N SER A 633 -15.25 8.85 -4.67
CA SER A 633 -14.87 7.45 -4.45
C SER A 633 -14.29 7.17 -3.06
N HIS A 634 -13.69 8.18 -2.41
CA HIS A 634 -13.11 8.09 -1.07
C HIS A 634 -14.07 8.53 0.04
N THR A 635 -15.15 9.23 -0.30
CA THR A 635 -16.13 9.75 0.68
C THR A 635 -17.46 9.01 0.59
N GLU A 636 -18.21 9.19 -0.50
CA GLU A 636 -19.58 8.70 -0.64
C GLU A 636 -19.65 7.24 -1.07
N TYR A 637 -18.77 6.84 -1.99
CA TYR A 637 -18.79 5.50 -2.62
C TYR A 637 -17.67 4.60 -2.10
N PHE A 638 -17.02 4.98 -0.99
CA PHE A 638 -16.02 4.14 -0.37
C PHE A 638 -16.66 2.93 0.30
N HIS A 639 -16.16 1.74 -0.02
CA HIS A 639 -16.59 0.49 0.60
C HIS A 639 -15.40 -0.25 1.20
N ARG A 640 -14.96 -1.34 0.56
CA ARG A 640 -13.69 -2.00 0.89
C ARG A 640 -12.50 -1.34 0.19
N VAL A 641 -12.80 -0.76 -0.96
CA VAL A 641 -11.91 0.04 -1.82
C VAL A 641 -12.70 1.25 -2.27
N ALA A 642 -12.00 2.28 -2.74
CA ALA A 642 -12.63 3.45 -3.35
C ALA A 642 -13.23 3.05 -4.70
N CYS A 643 -14.54 3.25 -4.88
CA CYS A 643 -15.28 2.85 -6.07
C CYS A 643 -15.92 4.06 -6.77
N ILE A 644 -16.08 3.99 -8.09
CA ILE A 644 -16.79 4.98 -8.90
C ILE A 644 -18.00 4.29 -9.55
N PRO A 645 -19.24 4.74 -9.30
CA PRO A 645 -20.41 4.24 -10.04
C PRO A 645 -20.28 4.57 -11.53
N LYS A 646 -20.59 3.60 -12.41
CA LYS A 646 -20.54 3.78 -13.87
C LYS A 646 -21.48 4.91 -14.33
N SER A 647 -22.65 5.05 -13.71
CA SER A 647 -23.56 6.17 -13.96
C SER A 647 -22.94 7.53 -13.62
N LYS A 648 -22.25 7.64 -12.49
CA LYS A 648 -21.62 8.89 -12.04
C LYS A 648 -20.42 9.27 -12.92
N LEU A 649 -19.65 8.26 -13.35
CA LEU A 649 -18.59 8.45 -14.34
C LEU A 649 -19.15 8.96 -15.67
N GLN A 650 -20.31 8.45 -16.11
CA GLN A 650 -20.98 8.93 -17.31
C GLN A 650 -21.51 10.36 -17.17
N GLU A 651 -22.07 10.72 -16.01
CA GLU A 651 -22.51 12.09 -15.69
C GLU A 651 -21.34 13.08 -15.76
N MET A 652 -20.18 12.71 -15.25
CA MET A 652 -18.98 13.56 -15.16
C MET A 652 -17.97 13.29 -16.29
N ARG A 653 -18.40 12.70 -17.41
CA ARG A 653 -17.53 12.25 -18.50
C ARG A 653 -16.88 13.40 -19.30
N GLU A 654 -17.46 14.60 -19.26
CA GLU A 654 -16.94 15.74 -20.00
C GLU A 654 -15.46 16.01 -19.66
N GLY A 655 -14.64 16.20 -20.68
CA GLY A 655 -13.19 16.40 -20.54
C GLY A 655 -12.41 15.15 -20.12
N LEU A 656 -13.03 13.97 -20.03
CA LEU A 656 -12.35 12.71 -19.71
C LEU A 656 -12.18 11.83 -20.95
N ILE A 657 -11.13 11.00 -20.93
CA ILE A 657 -10.95 9.86 -21.84
C ILE A 657 -10.95 8.59 -20.98
N ILE A 658 -11.78 7.61 -21.35
CA ILE A 658 -11.90 6.34 -20.62
C ILE A 658 -11.34 5.20 -21.47
N ALA A 659 -10.33 4.52 -20.94
CA ALA A 659 -9.71 3.36 -21.56
C ALA A 659 -10.10 2.06 -20.84
N SER A 660 -10.17 0.96 -21.59
CA SER A 660 -10.73 -0.31 -21.12
C SER A 660 -9.96 -1.01 -19.99
N GLY A 661 -8.71 -0.62 -19.73
CA GLY A 661 -7.91 -1.15 -18.63
C GLY A 661 -7.31 -2.53 -18.87
N CYS A 662 -7.00 -3.21 -17.75
CA CYS A 662 -6.29 -4.48 -17.70
C CYS A 662 -7.23 -5.70 -17.75
N GLU A 663 -6.72 -6.88 -17.40
CA GLU A 663 -7.48 -8.14 -17.38
C GLU A 663 -8.62 -8.17 -16.34
N LYS A 664 -8.55 -7.28 -15.34
CA LYS A 664 -9.64 -7.03 -14.39
C LYS A 664 -10.66 -6.00 -14.89
N GLY A 665 -10.49 -5.49 -16.10
CA GLY A 665 -11.46 -4.62 -16.74
C GLY A 665 -12.63 -5.41 -17.33
N GLU A 666 -13.82 -4.81 -17.30
CA GLU A 666 -15.07 -5.38 -17.78
C GLU A 666 -14.96 -5.84 -19.25
N PHE A 667 -14.30 -5.03 -20.10
CA PHE A 667 -14.17 -5.34 -21.53
C PHE A 667 -13.26 -6.55 -21.79
N TYR A 668 -12.09 -6.63 -21.14
CA TYR A 668 -11.17 -7.76 -21.35
C TYR A 668 -11.78 -9.07 -20.84
N GLU A 669 -12.45 -9.03 -19.68
CA GLU A 669 -13.20 -10.19 -19.16
C GLU A 669 -14.29 -10.65 -20.15
N THR A 670 -15.02 -9.69 -20.73
CA THR A 670 -16.07 -9.96 -21.72
C THR A 670 -15.48 -10.57 -23.00
N VAL A 671 -14.34 -10.06 -23.48
CA VAL A 671 -13.64 -10.61 -24.67
C VAL A 671 -13.22 -12.07 -24.48
N LEU A 672 -12.77 -12.43 -23.28
CA LEU A 672 -12.37 -13.80 -22.93
C LEU A 672 -13.55 -14.75 -22.77
N ASN A 673 -14.63 -14.28 -22.12
CA ASN A 673 -15.67 -15.15 -21.59
C ASN A 673 -17.04 -15.01 -22.26
N LYS A 674 -17.24 -14.06 -23.17
CA LYS A 674 -18.55 -13.71 -23.76
C LYS A 674 -18.50 -13.63 -25.28
N SER A 675 -19.65 -13.34 -25.89
CA SER A 675 -19.75 -13.19 -27.34
C SER A 675 -19.05 -11.93 -27.85
N VAL A 676 -18.71 -11.92 -29.16
CA VAL A 676 -18.10 -10.74 -29.79
C VAL A 676 -19.09 -9.58 -29.77
N GLU A 677 -20.37 -9.85 -29.97
CA GLU A 677 -21.43 -8.85 -29.92
C GLU A 677 -21.57 -8.22 -28.53
N GLU A 678 -21.53 -9.02 -27.45
CA GLU A 678 -21.52 -8.48 -26.08
C GLU A 678 -20.26 -7.66 -25.83
N ALA A 679 -19.09 -8.13 -26.29
CA ALA A 679 -17.85 -7.37 -26.17
C ALA A 679 -17.93 -6.04 -26.93
N GLU A 680 -18.53 -6.01 -28.12
CA GLU A 680 -18.79 -4.78 -28.87
C GLU A 680 -19.70 -3.81 -28.10
N MET A 681 -20.77 -4.30 -27.46
CA MET A 681 -21.65 -3.48 -26.62
C MET A 681 -20.90 -2.89 -25.41
N VAL A 682 -20.05 -3.68 -24.75
CA VAL A 682 -19.23 -3.20 -23.63
C VAL A 682 -18.18 -2.19 -24.11
N ALA A 683 -17.59 -2.41 -25.30
CA ALA A 683 -16.61 -1.51 -25.91
C ALA A 683 -17.17 -0.11 -26.19
N GLU A 684 -18.49 0.04 -26.39
CA GLU A 684 -19.10 1.35 -26.63
C GLU A 684 -18.89 2.34 -25.48
N PHE A 685 -18.80 1.85 -24.25
CA PHE A 685 -18.54 2.68 -23.07
C PHE A 685 -17.14 3.30 -23.07
N TYR A 686 -16.17 2.71 -23.76
CA TYR A 686 -14.78 3.15 -23.75
C TYR A 686 -14.44 4.01 -24.96
N ASP A 687 -13.61 5.03 -24.77
CA ASP A 687 -13.08 5.85 -25.87
C ASP A 687 -11.86 5.19 -26.53
N VAL A 688 -11.15 4.36 -25.76
CA VAL A 688 -9.90 3.70 -26.14
C VAL A 688 -9.93 2.26 -25.63
N LEU A 689 -9.48 1.31 -26.44
CA LEU A 689 -9.34 -0.08 -26.03
C LEU A 689 -7.87 -0.41 -25.78
N GLU A 690 -7.59 -1.10 -24.68
CA GLU A 690 -6.24 -1.50 -24.28
C GLU A 690 -5.98 -2.96 -24.60
N ILE A 691 -4.75 -3.24 -25.03
CA ILE A 691 -4.17 -4.58 -25.09
C ILE A 691 -2.83 -4.56 -24.35
N GLN A 692 -2.47 -5.67 -23.72
CA GLN A 692 -1.24 -5.82 -22.95
C GLN A 692 -0.43 -7.00 -23.49
N PRO A 693 0.92 -6.99 -23.33
CA PRO A 693 1.75 -8.15 -23.67
C PRO A 693 1.20 -9.41 -23.01
N ILE A 694 1.18 -10.54 -23.72
CA ILE A 694 0.60 -11.78 -23.19
C ILE A 694 1.29 -12.24 -21.88
N GLY A 695 2.57 -11.88 -21.70
CA GLY A 695 3.33 -12.11 -20.47
C GLY A 695 2.72 -11.47 -19.22
N VAL A 696 1.93 -10.41 -19.37
CA VAL A 696 1.20 -9.76 -18.27
C VAL A 696 0.03 -10.64 -17.80
N ASN A 697 -0.59 -11.37 -18.72
CA ASN A 697 -1.80 -12.16 -18.49
C ASN A 697 -1.54 -13.67 -18.34
N MET A 698 -0.27 -14.11 -18.37
CA MET A 698 0.10 -15.53 -18.25
C MET A 698 -0.39 -16.19 -16.96
N HIS A 699 -0.57 -15.42 -15.89
CA HIS A 699 -1.13 -15.91 -14.64
C HIS A 699 -2.57 -16.46 -14.77
N LEU A 700 -3.32 -16.06 -15.81
CA LEU A 700 -4.64 -16.63 -16.12
C LEU A 700 -4.52 -18.06 -16.69
N VAL A 701 -3.47 -18.30 -17.48
CA VAL A 701 -3.14 -19.63 -18.00
C VAL A 701 -2.64 -20.53 -16.86
N ASP A 702 -1.76 -20.01 -16.00
CA ASP A 702 -1.24 -20.75 -14.83
C ASP A 702 -2.37 -21.20 -13.88
N LYS A 703 -3.47 -20.44 -13.80
CA LYS A 703 -4.67 -20.76 -13.01
C LYS A 703 -5.66 -21.68 -13.73
N GLY A 704 -5.45 -21.98 -15.01
CA GLY A 704 -6.40 -22.72 -15.84
C GLY A 704 -7.68 -21.96 -16.19
N LEU A 705 -7.71 -20.63 -16.03
CA LEU A 705 -8.83 -19.78 -16.46
C LEU A 705 -8.81 -19.54 -17.97
N VAL A 706 -7.61 -19.59 -18.56
CA VAL A 706 -7.38 -19.55 -20.02
C VAL A 706 -6.62 -20.81 -20.40
N GLY A 707 -7.03 -21.48 -21.49
CA GLY A 707 -6.52 -22.79 -21.87
C GLY A 707 -5.11 -22.79 -22.46
N SER A 708 -4.65 -21.67 -23.02
CA SER A 708 -3.29 -21.57 -23.58
C SER A 708 -2.84 -20.11 -23.80
N PRO A 709 -1.52 -19.86 -23.97
CA PRO A 709 -1.02 -18.55 -24.40
C PRO A 709 -1.61 -18.08 -25.73
N ALA A 710 -1.88 -18.99 -26.68
CA ALA A 710 -2.49 -18.66 -27.96
C ALA A 710 -3.89 -18.04 -27.81
N GLN A 711 -4.66 -18.44 -26.81
CA GLN A 711 -5.96 -17.82 -26.52
C GLN A 711 -5.83 -16.37 -26.03
N LEU A 712 -4.73 -16.00 -25.35
CA LEU A 712 -4.44 -14.61 -24.99
C LEU A 712 -4.09 -13.77 -26.23
N GLU A 713 -3.35 -14.36 -27.18
CA GLU A 713 -3.08 -13.72 -28.47
C GLU A 713 -4.39 -13.48 -29.25
N ASP A 714 -5.26 -14.48 -29.29
CA ASP A 714 -6.57 -14.39 -29.95
C ASP A 714 -7.48 -13.35 -29.30
N ALA A 715 -7.44 -13.21 -27.97
CA ALA A 715 -8.14 -12.15 -27.26
C ALA A 715 -7.67 -10.76 -27.72
N ASN A 716 -6.35 -10.55 -27.81
CA ASN A 716 -5.78 -9.30 -28.32
C ASN A 716 -6.16 -9.07 -29.80
N ARG A 717 -6.17 -10.11 -30.65
CA ARG A 717 -6.65 -10.01 -32.05
C ARG A 717 -8.12 -9.60 -32.11
N LYS A 718 -8.97 -10.19 -31.26
CA LYS A 718 -10.39 -9.88 -31.18
C LYS A 718 -10.61 -8.42 -30.75
N ILE A 719 -9.86 -7.92 -29.77
CA ILE A 719 -9.90 -6.52 -29.35
C ILE A 719 -9.53 -5.58 -30.51
N VAL A 720 -8.47 -5.89 -31.26
CA VAL A 720 -8.08 -5.12 -32.45
C VAL A 720 -9.20 -5.09 -33.51
N GLN A 721 -9.84 -6.23 -33.76
CA GLN A 721 -10.97 -6.32 -34.70
C GLN A 721 -12.16 -5.47 -34.24
N ILE A 722 -12.53 -5.56 -32.96
CA ILE A 722 -13.60 -4.76 -32.37
C ILE A 722 -13.28 -3.27 -32.47
N GLY A 723 -12.08 -2.85 -32.10
CA GLY A 723 -11.64 -1.45 -32.20
C GLY A 723 -11.74 -0.90 -33.62
N ARG A 724 -11.28 -1.67 -34.63
CA ARG A 724 -11.40 -1.30 -36.05
C ARG A 724 -12.87 -1.21 -36.50
N LYS A 725 -13.72 -2.13 -36.07
CA LYS A 725 -15.15 -2.15 -36.41
C LYS A 725 -15.89 -0.95 -35.84
N LEU A 726 -15.59 -0.57 -34.59
CA LEU A 726 -16.24 0.53 -33.88
C LEU A 726 -15.57 1.90 -34.11
N GLY A 727 -14.46 1.95 -34.85
CA GLY A 727 -13.68 3.18 -35.06
C GLY A 727 -12.99 3.69 -33.79
N LYS A 728 -12.73 2.81 -32.82
CA LYS A 728 -12.07 3.15 -31.54
C LYS A 728 -10.57 2.81 -31.62
N PRO A 729 -9.67 3.72 -31.19
CA PRO A 729 -8.24 3.43 -31.16
C PRO A 729 -7.93 2.28 -30.20
N VAL A 730 -7.06 1.38 -30.64
CA VAL A 730 -6.51 0.30 -29.80
C VAL A 730 -5.06 0.62 -29.47
N ILE A 731 -4.71 0.65 -28.20
CA ILE A 731 -3.37 0.99 -27.73
C ILE A 731 -2.74 -0.17 -26.96
N ALA A 732 -1.44 -0.38 -27.16
CA ALA A 732 -0.66 -1.33 -26.40
C ALA A 732 -0.08 -0.67 -25.14
N THR A 733 -0.46 -1.14 -23.96
CA THR A 733 -0.04 -0.57 -22.66
C THR A 733 0.77 -1.56 -21.84
N GLY A 734 1.70 -1.04 -21.02
CA GLY A 734 2.66 -1.85 -20.26
C GLY A 734 2.16 -2.34 -18.90
N ASN A 735 1.10 -1.71 -18.37
CA ASN A 735 0.62 -1.90 -16.99
C ASN A 735 1.78 -1.81 -15.98
N VAL A 736 2.60 -0.77 -16.12
CA VAL A 736 3.94 -0.67 -15.55
C VAL A 736 3.88 -0.53 -14.03
N HIS A 737 4.69 -1.28 -13.28
CA HIS A 737 4.79 -1.14 -11.81
C HIS A 737 6.22 -0.92 -11.29
N TYR A 738 7.22 -1.10 -12.17
CA TYR A 738 8.61 -0.82 -11.87
C TYR A 738 9.37 -0.41 -13.14
N LEU A 739 10.55 0.21 -13.01
CA LEU A 739 11.28 0.77 -14.15
C LEU A 739 12.09 -0.28 -14.91
N HIS A 740 12.79 -1.14 -14.16
CA HIS A 740 13.70 -2.15 -14.72
C HIS A 740 13.25 -3.57 -14.36
N PRO A 741 13.49 -4.58 -15.23
CA PRO A 741 13.14 -5.97 -14.93
C PRO A 741 13.65 -6.47 -13.57
N ARG A 742 14.86 -6.05 -13.17
CA ARG A 742 15.47 -6.38 -11.88
C ARG A 742 14.68 -5.92 -10.65
N GLU A 743 13.85 -4.90 -10.78
CA GLU A 743 13.07 -4.32 -9.68
C GLU A 743 11.82 -5.14 -9.34
N LYS A 744 11.52 -6.18 -10.14
CA LYS A 744 10.45 -7.14 -9.87
C LYS A 744 10.56 -7.73 -8.46
N ILE A 745 11.77 -8.03 -7.99
CA ILE A 745 11.97 -8.62 -6.66
C ILE A 745 11.45 -7.70 -5.54
N TYR A 746 11.58 -6.38 -5.70
CA TYR A 746 11.06 -5.43 -4.74
C TYR A 746 9.53 -5.46 -4.70
N ARG A 747 8.88 -5.53 -5.87
CA ARG A 747 7.42 -5.71 -5.95
C ARG A 747 6.97 -7.02 -5.30
N ASP A 748 7.67 -8.11 -5.59
CA ASP A 748 7.36 -9.42 -5.02
C ASP A 748 7.45 -9.40 -3.49
N ILE A 749 8.50 -8.78 -2.93
CA ILE A 749 8.67 -8.58 -1.49
C ILE A 749 7.55 -7.71 -0.91
N THR A 750 7.25 -6.57 -1.54
CA THR A 750 6.19 -5.64 -1.10
C THR A 750 4.83 -6.33 -1.04
N ILE A 751 4.43 -7.03 -2.11
CA ILE A 751 3.17 -7.78 -2.16
C ILE A 751 3.15 -8.89 -1.11
N HIS A 752 4.28 -9.58 -0.91
CA HIS A 752 4.39 -10.62 0.12
C HIS A 752 4.22 -10.05 1.53
N GLY A 753 4.69 -8.82 1.77
CA GLY A 753 4.57 -8.09 3.03
C GLY A 753 3.16 -7.61 3.40
N ILE A 754 2.19 -7.61 2.48
CA ILE A 754 0.81 -7.16 2.76
C ILE A 754 0.21 -7.98 3.92
N THR A 755 -0.16 -7.35 5.03
CA THR A 755 -0.80 -8.07 6.15
C THR A 755 -2.27 -8.34 5.85
N GLY A 756 -2.62 -9.56 5.42
CA GLY A 756 -3.98 -9.95 5.05
C GLY A 756 -4.03 -10.83 3.79
N PHE A 757 -5.25 -11.02 3.26
CA PHE A 757 -5.46 -11.69 1.98
C PHE A 757 -5.06 -10.75 0.83
N SER A 758 -4.16 -11.21 -0.02
CA SER A 758 -3.90 -10.59 -1.33
C SER A 758 -3.95 -11.70 -2.37
N PRO A 759 -4.77 -11.55 -3.44
CA PRO A 759 -4.87 -12.55 -4.50
C PRO A 759 -3.58 -12.68 -5.32
N LEU A 760 -2.61 -11.77 -5.13
CA LEU A 760 -1.33 -11.75 -5.82
C LEU A 760 -0.23 -12.53 -5.07
N LYS A 761 -0.41 -12.87 -3.78
CA LYS A 761 0.65 -13.50 -2.98
C LYS A 761 1.07 -14.87 -3.51
N ASP A 762 0.10 -15.71 -3.85
CA ASP A 762 0.33 -17.12 -4.18
C ASP A 762 0.40 -17.39 -5.69
N ILE A 763 0.59 -16.33 -6.50
CA ILE A 763 0.73 -16.44 -7.95
C ILE A 763 2.11 -15.96 -8.39
N ARG A 764 2.54 -16.42 -9.56
CA ARG A 764 3.66 -15.80 -10.29
C ARG A 764 3.23 -14.41 -10.73
N LYS A 765 3.97 -13.38 -10.30
CA LYS A 765 3.68 -11.99 -10.64
C LYS A 765 4.13 -11.72 -12.08
N PRO A 766 3.37 -10.93 -12.86
CA PRO A 766 3.73 -10.61 -14.23
C PRO A 766 4.96 -9.71 -14.33
N ASP A 767 5.61 -9.78 -15.49
CA ASP A 767 6.73 -8.90 -15.85
C ASP A 767 6.18 -7.57 -16.39
N VAL A 768 6.18 -6.54 -15.55
CA VAL A 768 5.55 -5.23 -15.81
C VAL A 768 6.53 -4.08 -15.58
N HIS A 769 7.74 -4.25 -16.10
CA HIS A 769 8.68 -3.13 -16.17
C HIS A 769 8.28 -2.16 -17.28
N LEU A 770 8.74 -0.91 -17.21
CA LEU A 770 8.61 0.04 -18.31
C LEU A 770 9.39 -0.49 -19.52
N ARG A 771 8.71 -1.10 -20.49
CA ARG A 771 9.34 -1.61 -21.73
C ARG A 771 9.86 -0.47 -22.59
N THR A 772 10.81 -0.73 -23.50
CA THR A 772 11.16 0.19 -24.61
C THR A 772 10.24 -0.01 -25.81
N THR A 773 10.23 0.91 -26.77
CA THR A 773 9.41 0.78 -28.00
C THR A 773 9.72 -0.52 -28.75
N LYS A 774 11.01 -0.89 -28.88
CA LYS A 774 11.42 -2.14 -29.55
C LYS A 774 10.96 -3.39 -28.81
N GLU A 775 11.12 -3.42 -27.49
CA GLU A 775 10.63 -4.53 -26.66
C GLU A 775 9.11 -4.69 -26.80
N MET A 776 8.36 -3.58 -26.79
CA MET A 776 6.91 -3.62 -26.96
C MET A 776 6.50 -4.09 -28.35
N LEU A 777 7.17 -3.62 -29.42
CA LEU A 777 6.92 -4.11 -30.78
C LEU A 777 7.16 -5.63 -30.90
N ALA A 778 8.19 -6.16 -30.23
CA ALA A 778 8.48 -7.59 -30.21
C ALA A 778 7.38 -8.39 -29.49
N GLU A 779 6.86 -7.88 -28.36
CA GLU A 779 5.77 -8.51 -27.61
C GLU A 779 4.46 -8.64 -28.42
N PHE A 780 4.25 -7.78 -29.42
CA PHE A 780 3.07 -7.78 -30.29
C PHE A 780 3.34 -8.27 -31.72
N GLU A 781 4.51 -8.84 -32.00
CA GLU A 781 4.89 -9.27 -33.36
C GLU A 781 3.89 -10.27 -33.97
N TYR A 782 3.24 -11.09 -33.15
CA TYR A 782 2.22 -12.05 -33.58
C TYR A 782 1.00 -11.40 -34.25
N LEU A 783 0.71 -10.10 -34.01
CA LEU A 783 -0.36 -9.36 -34.69
C LEU A 783 -0.02 -9.00 -36.15
N GLY A 784 1.23 -9.19 -36.57
CA GLY A 784 1.77 -8.70 -37.84
C GLY A 784 2.37 -7.30 -37.68
N LYS A 785 3.42 -7.00 -38.47
CA LYS A 785 4.24 -5.79 -38.33
C LYS A 785 3.44 -4.49 -38.43
N GLU A 786 2.47 -4.40 -39.36
CA GLU A 786 1.66 -3.18 -39.49
C GLU A 786 0.78 -2.96 -38.27
N THR A 787 0.07 -4.00 -37.81
CA THR A 787 -0.83 -3.90 -36.65
C THR A 787 -0.06 -3.66 -35.36
N ALA A 788 1.10 -4.31 -35.17
CA ALA A 788 1.97 -4.08 -34.02
C ALA A 788 2.44 -2.62 -33.97
N TYR A 789 2.87 -2.08 -35.10
CA TYR A 789 3.25 -0.67 -35.22
C TYR A 789 2.07 0.28 -34.93
N GLU A 790 0.90 -0.04 -35.48
CA GLU A 790 -0.33 0.72 -35.28
C GLU A 790 -0.67 0.86 -33.80
N VAL A 791 -0.75 -0.25 -33.06
CA VAL A 791 -1.19 -0.24 -31.65
C VAL A 791 -0.10 0.20 -30.67
N VAL A 792 1.18 -0.05 -30.98
CA VAL A 792 2.31 0.30 -30.08
C VAL A 792 2.75 1.73 -30.27
N VAL A 793 2.87 2.23 -31.50
CA VAL A 793 3.50 3.52 -31.81
C VAL A 793 2.47 4.52 -32.30
N LYS A 794 1.77 4.21 -33.39
CA LYS A 794 0.90 5.20 -34.05
C LYS A 794 -0.25 5.64 -33.16
N ASN A 795 -1.06 4.70 -32.67
CA ASN A 795 -2.26 4.99 -31.88
C ASN A 795 -1.91 5.62 -30.52
N THR A 796 -0.83 5.16 -29.86
CA THR A 796 -0.38 5.75 -28.59
C THR A 796 0.12 7.17 -28.81
N SER A 797 0.89 7.41 -29.87
CA SER A 797 1.36 8.73 -30.25
C SER A 797 0.18 9.65 -30.57
N GLU A 798 -0.68 9.29 -31.51
CA GLU A 798 -1.83 10.12 -31.91
C GLU A 798 -2.79 10.40 -30.76
N LEU A 799 -3.01 9.43 -29.86
CA LEU A 799 -3.83 9.62 -28.66
C LEU A 799 -3.21 10.66 -27.72
N ALA A 800 -1.90 10.62 -27.51
CA ALA A 800 -1.19 11.56 -26.65
C ALA A 800 -1.29 13.01 -27.13
N ASP A 801 -1.46 13.25 -28.44
CA ASP A 801 -1.64 14.60 -29.00
C ASP A 801 -3.02 15.20 -28.68
N ARG A 802 -4.00 14.38 -28.28
CA ARG A 802 -5.36 14.84 -27.93
C ARG A 802 -5.48 15.50 -26.56
N PHE A 803 -4.47 15.34 -25.70
CA PHE A 803 -4.44 15.88 -24.35
C PHE A 803 -3.93 17.32 -24.34
N GLU A 804 -4.51 18.19 -23.52
CA GLU A 804 -3.98 19.52 -23.28
C GLU A 804 -2.85 19.47 -22.22
N GLU A 805 -2.02 20.50 -22.18
CA GLU A 805 -1.08 20.67 -21.07
C GLU A 805 -1.83 21.27 -19.88
N LEU A 806 -1.90 20.54 -18.76
CA LEU A 806 -2.70 20.92 -17.60
C LEU A 806 -1.87 21.71 -16.59
N GLU A 807 -2.32 22.92 -16.23
CA GLU A 807 -1.84 23.63 -15.05
C GLU A 807 -2.49 23.00 -13.80
N LEU A 808 -1.77 22.09 -13.14
CA LEU A 808 -2.31 21.38 -11.97
C LEU A 808 -2.48 22.30 -10.75
N PHE A 809 -1.48 23.13 -10.48
CA PHE A 809 -1.43 23.99 -9.30
C PHE A 809 -1.39 25.46 -9.71
N PRO A 810 -2.25 26.31 -9.12
CA PRO A 810 -2.23 27.73 -9.41
C PRO A 810 -0.92 28.35 -8.95
N THR A 811 -0.43 29.32 -9.72
CA THR A 811 0.73 30.14 -9.37
C THR A 811 0.41 31.26 -8.38
N LYS A 812 -0.88 31.57 -8.18
CA LYS A 812 -1.36 32.64 -7.29
C LYS A 812 -1.93 32.06 -5.99
N LEU A 813 -1.69 32.76 -4.89
CA LEU A 813 -2.37 32.51 -3.63
C LEU A 813 -3.84 32.95 -3.73
N PHE A 814 -4.74 32.16 -3.16
CA PHE A 814 -6.15 32.53 -2.97
C PHE A 814 -6.38 32.76 -1.48
N THR A 815 -6.79 33.98 -1.12
CA THR A 815 -7.04 34.37 0.26
C THR A 815 -8.54 34.43 0.56
N PRO A 816 -8.99 34.05 1.77
CA PRO A 816 -10.39 34.17 2.16
C PRO A 816 -10.79 35.64 2.32
N ILE A 817 -12.04 35.96 2.00
CA ILE A 817 -12.60 37.31 2.16
C ILE A 817 -13.70 37.23 3.23
N LEU A 818 -13.55 38.01 4.30
CA LEU A 818 -14.56 38.19 5.33
C LEU A 818 -14.91 39.68 5.41
N GLU A 819 -16.20 40.00 5.20
CA GLU A 819 -16.68 41.38 5.19
C GLU A 819 -16.41 42.08 6.53
N GLY A 820 -15.83 43.28 6.47
CA GLY A 820 -15.48 44.08 7.65
C GLY A 820 -14.19 43.66 8.37
N ALA A 821 -13.52 42.58 7.95
CA ALA A 821 -12.33 42.08 8.65
C ALA A 821 -11.18 43.09 8.71
N ASP A 822 -10.92 43.83 7.64
CA ASP A 822 -9.83 44.82 7.57
C ASP A 822 -9.99 45.94 8.59
N ASP A 823 -11.22 46.46 8.72
CA ASP A 823 -11.55 47.52 9.67
C ASP A 823 -11.57 46.97 11.11
N GLU A 824 -12.09 45.76 11.31
CA GLU A 824 -12.17 45.11 12.62
C GLU A 824 -10.78 44.86 13.21
N ILE A 825 -9.83 44.32 12.43
CA ILE A 825 -8.46 44.10 12.92
C ILE A 825 -7.77 45.42 13.25
N ARG A 826 -7.96 46.46 12.42
CA ARG A 826 -7.34 47.76 12.59
C ARG A 826 -7.85 48.42 13.87
N ASN A 827 -9.17 48.52 14.02
CA ASN A 827 -9.79 49.13 15.20
C ASN A 827 -9.41 48.39 16.48
N THR A 828 -9.49 47.06 16.48
CA THR A 828 -9.15 46.24 17.65
C THR A 828 -7.70 46.41 18.08
N CYS A 829 -6.75 46.46 17.12
CA CYS A 829 -5.35 46.67 17.44
C CYS A 829 -5.08 48.04 18.04
N TYR A 830 -5.66 49.11 17.46
CA TYR A 830 -5.51 50.46 17.97
C TYR A 830 -6.15 50.66 19.34
N ASP A 831 -7.33 50.10 19.56
CA ASP A 831 -8.03 50.18 20.85
C ASP A 831 -7.26 49.43 21.95
N THR A 832 -6.75 48.23 21.63
CA THR A 832 -5.92 47.44 22.55
C THR A 832 -4.59 48.15 22.85
N ALA A 833 -3.94 48.72 21.84
CA ALA A 833 -2.73 49.52 22.03
C ALA A 833 -2.98 50.69 22.97
N LYS A 834 -4.08 51.44 22.79
CA LYS A 834 -4.44 52.59 23.65
C LYS A 834 -4.74 52.16 25.08
N GLN A 835 -5.38 51.00 25.27
CA GLN A 835 -5.64 50.45 26.60
C GLN A 835 -4.34 50.10 27.36
N ILE A 836 -3.32 49.64 26.64
CA ILE A 836 -2.04 49.21 27.20
C ILE A 836 -1.11 50.42 27.40
N TYR A 837 -0.93 51.28 26.39
CA TYR A 837 0.10 52.33 26.34
C TYR A 837 -0.42 53.77 26.48
N GLY A 838 -1.73 53.97 26.60
CA GLY A 838 -2.35 55.28 26.76
C GLY A 838 -2.74 55.96 25.43
N ASP A 839 -3.40 57.11 25.54
CA ASP A 839 -3.81 57.96 24.42
C ASP A 839 -3.33 59.41 24.69
N PRO A 840 -2.45 59.99 23.85
CA PRO A 840 -1.97 59.50 22.56
C PRO A 840 -0.96 58.35 22.64
N LEU A 841 -0.94 57.50 21.61
CA LEU A 841 0.01 56.39 21.48
C LEU A 841 1.43 56.91 21.21
N PRO A 842 2.47 56.27 21.79
CA PRO A 842 3.87 56.49 21.40
C PRO A 842 4.10 56.27 19.90
N GLU A 843 4.91 57.12 19.27
CA GLU A 843 5.20 57.07 17.82
C GLU A 843 5.77 55.71 17.38
N VAL A 844 6.62 55.08 18.21
CA VAL A 844 7.18 53.75 17.95
C VAL A 844 6.11 52.67 17.76
N ILE A 845 4.98 52.76 18.48
CA ILE A 845 3.85 51.82 18.35
C ILE A 845 3.05 52.11 17.10
N VAL A 846 2.74 53.38 16.83
CA VAL A 846 1.99 53.78 15.62
C VAL A 846 2.78 53.39 14.36
N ALA A 847 4.09 53.67 14.34
CA ALA A 847 4.97 53.30 13.24
C ALA A 847 5.02 51.78 13.04
N ARG A 848 5.07 50.99 14.12
CA ARG A 848 5.03 49.52 14.02
C ARG A 848 3.67 49.02 13.54
N LEU A 849 2.57 49.53 14.07
CA LEU A 849 1.22 49.09 13.70
C LEU A 849 0.93 49.35 12.22
N GLU A 850 1.22 50.54 11.70
CA GLU A 850 1.00 50.81 10.27
C GLU A 850 1.97 50.03 9.37
N LYS A 851 3.21 49.79 9.81
CA LYS A 851 4.17 48.93 9.09
C LYS A 851 3.64 47.50 8.93
N GLU A 852 2.86 46.99 9.87
CA GLU A 852 2.29 45.64 9.82
C GLU A 852 0.88 45.57 9.21
N LEU A 853 -0.05 46.44 9.63
CA LEU A 853 -1.45 46.42 9.19
C LEU A 853 -1.59 46.67 7.68
N VAL A 854 -0.79 47.59 7.11
CA VAL A 854 -0.84 47.91 5.68
C VAL A 854 -0.56 46.67 4.81
N PRO A 855 0.56 45.95 4.97
CA PRO A 855 0.79 44.73 4.20
C PRO A 855 -0.19 43.61 4.53
N ILE A 856 -0.59 43.41 5.80
CA ILE A 856 -1.58 42.36 6.17
C ILE A 856 -2.89 42.54 5.39
N ILE A 857 -3.40 43.77 5.36
CA ILE A 857 -4.64 44.12 4.64
C ILE A 857 -4.42 44.03 3.13
N LYS A 858 -3.34 44.63 2.61
CA LYS A 858 -3.04 44.67 1.18
C LYS A 858 -2.90 43.27 0.56
N TYR A 859 -2.35 42.32 1.29
CA TYR A 859 -2.14 40.94 0.82
C TYR A 859 -3.28 39.99 1.24
N GLY A 860 -4.34 40.49 1.89
CA GLY A 860 -5.56 39.72 2.16
C GLY A 860 -5.48 38.74 3.34
N PHE A 861 -4.60 38.99 4.32
CA PHE A 861 -4.43 38.10 5.48
C PHE A 861 -5.34 38.44 6.68
N SER A 862 -6.14 39.52 6.61
CA SER A 862 -6.98 39.98 7.71
C SER A 862 -7.95 38.92 8.22
N ALA A 863 -8.59 38.17 7.31
CA ALA A 863 -9.51 37.09 7.67
C ALA A 863 -8.80 35.97 8.45
N ASN A 864 -7.56 35.60 8.06
CA ASN A 864 -6.77 34.59 8.76
C ASN A 864 -6.44 35.00 10.19
N TYR A 865 -6.02 36.25 10.39
CA TYR A 865 -5.77 36.80 11.73
C TYR A 865 -7.02 36.79 12.59
N LEU A 866 -8.15 37.20 12.03
CA LEU A 866 -9.40 37.29 12.77
C LEU A 866 -9.98 35.91 13.14
N ILE A 867 -9.90 34.93 12.25
CA ILE A 867 -10.27 33.54 12.57
C ILE A 867 -9.37 33.00 13.69
N SER A 868 -8.06 33.27 13.62
CA SER A 868 -7.10 32.85 14.65
C SER A 868 -7.39 33.49 16.01
N GLU A 869 -7.72 34.79 16.03
CA GLU A 869 -8.15 35.50 17.24
C GLU A 869 -9.39 34.87 17.87
N ARG A 870 -10.40 34.55 17.05
CA ARG A 870 -11.65 33.94 17.54
C ARG A 870 -11.41 32.54 18.10
N LEU A 871 -10.54 31.74 17.47
CA LEU A 871 -10.15 30.43 18.00
C LEU A 871 -9.48 30.55 19.37
N VAL A 872 -8.53 31.48 19.54
CA VAL A 872 -7.84 31.70 20.82
C VAL A 872 -8.82 32.16 21.90
N LYS A 873 -9.66 33.16 21.60
CA LYS A 873 -10.67 33.65 22.55
C LYS A 873 -11.68 32.58 22.93
N LYS A 874 -12.12 31.76 21.97
CA LYS A 874 -13.06 30.66 22.24
C LYS A 874 -12.44 29.60 23.15
N SER A 875 -11.20 29.20 22.88
CA SER A 875 -10.46 28.25 23.74
C SER A 875 -10.28 28.78 25.17
N ASN A 876 -9.85 30.03 25.30
CA ASN A 876 -9.67 30.66 26.61
C ASN A 876 -11.00 30.78 27.39
N ALA A 877 -12.09 31.12 26.70
CA ALA A 877 -13.43 31.19 27.32
C ALA A 877 -13.93 29.83 27.81
N ASP A 878 -13.53 28.75 27.13
CA ASP A 878 -13.84 27.37 27.53
C ASP A 878 -12.90 26.82 28.62
N GLY A 879 -11.91 27.62 29.06
CA GLY A 879 -10.97 27.26 30.12
C GLY A 879 -9.67 26.61 29.65
N TYR A 880 -9.38 26.62 28.34
CA TYR A 880 -8.16 26.06 27.76
C TYR A 880 -7.24 27.16 27.24
N LEU A 881 -6.11 27.34 27.91
CA LEU A 881 -5.06 28.29 27.50
C LEU A 881 -4.42 27.83 26.17
N VAL A 882 -4.10 28.78 25.31
CA VAL A 882 -3.44 28.53 24.01
C VAL A 882 -2.00 29.02 24.06
N GLY A 883 -1.06 28.14 23.75
CA GLY A 883 0.36 28.51 23.66
C GLY A 883 0.67 29.20 22.34
N SER A 884 1.52 30.23 22.39
CA SER A 884 2.06 30.88 21.19
C SER A 884 3.11 30.01 20.52
N ARG A 885 3.14 29.95 19.17
CA ARG A 885 4.12 29.18 18.40
C ARG A 885 4.44 29.87 17.06
N GLY A 886 5.60 29.56 16.51
CA GLY A 886 5.93 29.89 15.13
C GLY A 886 6.25 31.36 14.90
N SER A 887 6.24 31.76 13.64
CA SER A 887 6.70 33.10 13.23
C SER A 887 5.70 34.22 13.55
N VAL A 888 4.45 33.90 13.91
CA VAL A 888 3.39 34.88 14.24
C VAL A 888 3.75 35.74 15.46
N GLY A 889 4.59 35.24 16.37
CA GLY A 889 5.09 36.01 17.51
C GLY A 889 5.95 37.24 17.14
N SER A 890 6.35 37.37 15.87
CA SER A 890 7.01 38.56 15.34
C SER A 890 6.07 39.70 14.94
N SER A 891 4.75 39.49 15.00
CA SER A 891 3.73 40.47 14.61
C SER A 891 3.08 41.15 15.83
N VAL A 892 3.19 42.48 15.93
CA VAL A 892 2.53 43.26 16.99
C VAL A 892 1.01 43.23 16.82
N VAL A 893 0.52 43.08 15.59
CA VAL A 893 -0.90 42.88 15.29
C VAL A 893 -1.40 41.59 15.94
N ALA A 894 -0.62 40.51 15.88
CA ALA A 894 -0.96 39.26 16.57
C ALA A 894 -0.99 39.42 18.10
N THR A 895 -0.05 40.19 18.66
CA THR A 895 -0.04 40.51 20.09
C THR A 895 -1.30 41.28 20.51
N PHE A 896 -1.68 42.32 19.77
CA PHE A 896 -2.83 43.17 20.13
C PHE A 896 -4.19 42.56 19.83
N LEU A 897 -4.26 41.60 18.91
CA LEU A 897 -5.46 40.77 18.74
C LEU A 897 -5.56 39.66 19.82
N GLY A 898 -4.48 39.42 20.58
CA GLY A 898 -4.44 38.34 21.58
C GLY A 898 -4.23 36.95 20.97
N ILE A 899 -3.67 36.88 19.76
CA ILE A 899 -3.29 35.63 19.09
C ILE A 899 -1.98 35.09 19.67
N SER A 900 -1.05 36.00 20.00
CA SER A 900 0.28 35.69 20.55
C SER A 900 0.53 36.45 21.85
N GLU A 901 1.16 35.80 22.82
CA GLU A 901 1.61 36.42 24.07
C GLU A 901 2.98 37.12 23.91
N VAL A 902 3.71 36.80 22.83
CA VAL A 902 4.99 37.43 22.52
C VAL A 902 4.76 38.86 22.04
N ASN A 903 5.39 39.83 22.68
CA ASN A 903 5.39 41.24 22.25
C ASN A 903 6.67 41.55 21.46
N PRO A 904 6.61 41.75 20.12
CA PRO A 904 7.78 41.91 19.27
C PRO A 904 8.33 43.34 19.23
N LEU A 905 7.77 44.26 20.01
CA LEU A 905 8.27 45.64 20.09
C LEU A 905 9.68 45.69 20.73
N PRO A 906 10.44 46.77 20.51
CA PRO A 906 11.72 46.98 21.18
C PRO A 906 11.57 46.94 22.71
N PRO A 907 12.63 46.61 23.47
CA PRO A 907 12.55 46.52 24.92
C PRO A 907 12.13 47.85 25.55
N HIS A 908 11.17 47.78 26.47
CA HIS A 908 10.60 48.95 27.11
C HIS A 908 10.05 48.64 28.50
N TYR A 909 9.97 49.68 29.33
CA TYR A 909 9.18 49.66 30.56
C TYR A 909 7.76 50.14 30.31
N ILE A 910 6.80 49.57 31.03
CA ILE A 910 5.41 50.03 31.03
C ILE A 910 4.81 50.08 32.44
N CYS A 911 4.10 51.17 32.74
CA CYS A 911 3.33 51.32 33.97
C CYS A 911 1.86 50.92 33.75
N LYS A 912 1.38 49.89 34.46
CA LYS A 912 -0.02 49.45 34.35
C LYS A 912 -1.04 50.47 34.85
N SER A 913 -0.65 51.32 35.80
CA SER A 913 -1.49 52.34 36.44
C SER A 913 -1.63 53.59 35.57
N CYS A 914 -0.54 54.34 35.36
CA CYS A 914 -0.59 55.62 34.64
C CYS A 914 -0.19 55.54 33.16
N LYS A 915 0.03 54.34 32.60
CA LYS A 915 0.35 54.09 31.18
C LYS A 915 1.65 54.71 30.65
N HIS A 916 2.48 55.26 31.54
CA HIS A 916 3.82 55.74 31.20
C HIS A 916 4.68 54.61 30.63
N SER A 917 5.42 54.88 29.54
CA SER A 917 6.34 53.94 28.91
C SER A 917 7.71 54.55 28.64
N GLU A 918 8.77 53.75 28.74
CA GLU A 918 10.16 54.15 28.48
C GLU A 918 10.83 53.12 27.56
N TRP A 919 11.43 53.58 26.47
CA TRP A 919 11.88 52.72 25.36
C TRP A 919 13.41 52.66 25.27
N ILE A 920 13.95 51.46 25.09
CA ILE A 920 15.38 51.21 24.85
C ILE A 920 15.53 50.86 23.36
N LEU A 921 16.07 51.79 22.58
CA LEU A 921 16.15 51.70 21.12
C LEU A 921 17.59 51.60 20.58
N ASP A 922 18.58 51.57 21.48
CA ASP A 922 20.01 51.54 21.12
C ASP A 922 20.54 50.11 20.88
N GLY A 923 19.69 49.09 21.03
CA GLY A 923 20.05 47.68 20.89
C GLY A 923 20.93 47.14 22.01
N SER A 924 21.12 47.89 23.10
CA SER A 924 21.96 47.48 24.22
C SER A 924 21.38 46.31 25.03
N ILE A 925 20.06 46.15 25.00
CA ILE A 925 19.31 45.11 25.70
C ILE A 925 18.47 44.38 24.65
N PRO A 926 18.52 43.03 24.59
CA PRO A 926 17.80 42.26 23.58
C PRO A 926 16.35 41.93 23.99
N SER A 927 16.06 41.85 25.29
CA SER A 927 14.73 41.53 25.81
C SER A 927 14.33 42.44 26.96
N GLY A 928 13.09 42.90 26.95
CA GLY A 928 12.47 43.63 28.04
C GLY A 928 12.32 42.80 29.31
N PHE A 929 12.41 41.47 29.24
CA PHE A 929 12.43 40.61 30.43
C PHE A 929 13.76 40.67 31.19
N ASP A 930 14.83 41.13 30.53
CA ASP A 930 16.14 41.33 31.16
C ASP A 930 16.26 42.71 31.84
N LEU A 931 15.24 43.57 31.70
CA LEU A 931 15.23 44.89 32.32
C LEU A 931 15.12 44.79 33.85
N PRO A 932 15.98 45.48 34.61
CA PRO A 932 15.92 45.45 36.07
C PRO A 932 14.64 46.08 36.62
N ASP A 933 14.17 45.60 37.77
CA ASP A 933 13.03 46.19 38.48
C ASP A 933 13.21 47.70 38.70
N LYS A 934 12.21 48.48 38.26
CA LYS A 934 12.21 49.95 38.34
C LYS A 934 10.83 50.47 38.76
N ASN A 935 10.79 51.57 39.51
CA ASN A 935 9.53 52.26 39.84
C ASN A 935 9.21 53.34 38.81
N CYS A 936 7.91 53.54 38.56
CA CYS A 936 7.40 54.51 37.61
C CYS A 936 7.70 55.94 38.09
N PRO A 937 8.35 56.78 37.28
CA PRO A 937 8.68 58.16 37.68
C PRO A 937 7.43 59.03 37.85
N ASN A 938 6.29 58.67 37.24
CA ASN A 938 5.07 59.48 37.28
C ASN A 938 4.14 59.15 38.46
N CYS A 939 4.07 57.88 38.89
CA CYS A 939 3.11 57.46 39.92
C CYS A 939 3.71 56.55 41.02
N GLY A 940 5.00 56.22 40.95
CA GLY A 940 5.69 55.42 41.97
C GLY A 940 5.45 53.91 41.91
N GLU A 941 4.47 53.43 41.15
CA GLU A 941 4.17 52.00 40.96
C GLU A 941 5.30 51.25 40.24
N LYS A 942 5.44 49.94 40.49
CA LYS A 942 6.44 49.12 39.77
C LYS A 942 6.17 49.10 38.25
N LEU A 943 7.22 49.33 37.47
CA LEU A 943 7.22 49.16 36.01
C LEU A 943 7.40 47.69 35.66
N LYS A 944 6.77 47.25 34.57
CA LYS A 944 6.99 45.93 33.96
C LYS A 944 7.91 46.12 32.75
N GLY A 945 8.97 45.32 32.64
CA GLY A 945 9.77 45.22 31.41
C GLY A 945 9.09 44.31 30.38
N GLU A 946 9.07 44.71 29.11
CA GLU A 946 8.42 43.99 28.02
C GLU A 946 9.08 44.31 26.65
N GLY A 947 8.80 43.50 25.63
CA GLY A 947 9.31 43.69 24.26
C GLY A 947 10.54 42.83 23.97
N GLN A 948 10.53 42.11 22.84
CA GLN A 948 11.54 41.10 22.48
C GLN A 948 12.35 41.48 21.23
N ASP A 949 12.16 42.69 20.71
CA ASP A 949 12.82 43.23 19.51
C ASP A 949 12.80 42.32 18.27
N ILE A 950 11.65 41.69 18.00
CA ILE A 950 11.53 40.72 16.91
C ILE A 950 11.08 41.45 15.63
N PRO A 951 11.79 41.30 14.50
CA PRO A 951 11.42 41.95 13.24
C PRO A 951 10.23 41.25 12.58
N PHE A 952 9.23 42.04 12.18
CA PHE A 952 8.00 41.59 11.51
C PHE A 952 8.26 40.84 10.20
N GLU A 953 9.33 41.20 9.50
CA GLU A 953 9.67 40.62 8.20
C GLU A 953 10.02 39.13 8.28
N THR A 954 10.27 38.60 9.48
CA THR A 954 10.37 37.15 9.74
C THR A 954 9.07 36.41 9.38
N PHE A 955 7.93 37.08 9.54
CA PHE A 955 6.60 36.54 9.25
C PHE A 955 6.24 36.69 7.77
N LEU A 956 6.08 37.92 7.28
CA LEU A 956 5.54 38.21 5.94
C LEU A 956 6.59 38.52 4.86
N GLY A 957 7.88 38.50 5.21
CA GLY A 957 8.94 38.97 4.32
C GLY A 957 8.88 40.49 4.07
N PHE A 958 9.77 41.00 3.24
CA PHE A 958 9.83 42.44 2.91
C PHE A 958 8.84 42.85 1.82
N LYS A 959 8.42 41.91 0.97
CA LYS A 959 7.58 42.18 -0.21
C LYS A 959 6.20 41.51 -0.15
N GLY A 960 5.85 40.82 0.95
CA GLY A 960 4.63 40.01 1.04
C GLY A 960 4.64 38.82 0.08
N ASP A 961 5.84 38.40 -0.34
CA ASP A 961 6.10 37.27 -1.24
C ASP A 961 6.14 35.93 -0.51
N LYS A 962 6.22 35.97 0.82
CA LYS A 962 6.04 34.81 1.69
C LYS A 962 4.57 34.70 2.09
N VAL A 963 4.03 33.49 1.98
CA VAL A 963 2.71 33.13 2.52
C VAL A 963 2.93 32.53 3.90
N PRO A 964 2.63 33.25 5.01
CA PRO A 964 2.86 32.74 6.34
C PRO A 964 1.70 31.87 6.85
N ASP A 965 2.03 30.99 7.78
CA ASP A 965 1.12 30.23 8.64
C ASP A 965 0.96 30.89 10.00
N ILE A 966 -0.22 30.75 10.62
CA ILE A 966 -0.47 31.15 12.01
C ILE A 966 -0.54 29.88 12.85
N ASP A 967 0.49 29.64 13.66
CA ASP A 967 0.60 28.46 14.50
C ASP A 967 0.01 28.71 15.89
N LEU A 968 -0.95 27.88 16.28
CA LEU A 968 -1.59 27.92 17.60
C LEU A 968 -1.43 26.57 18.30
N ASN A 969 -0.86 26.57 19.52
CA ASN A 969 -0.74 25.35 20.33
C ASN A 969 -1.94 25.22 21.26
N PHE A 970 -3.01 24.57 20.79
CA PHE A 970 -4.12 24.14 21.65
C PHE A 970 -3.70 22.93 22.50
N SER A 971 -4.33 22.77 23.67
CA SER A 971 -4.28 21.49 24.39
C SER A 971 -4.74 20.35 23.48
N GLY A 972 -4.09 19.19 23.56
CA GLY A 972 -4.49 17.99 22.79
C GLY A 972 -5.94 17.57 23.06
N GLU A 973 -6.47 17.84 24.26
CA GLU A 973 -7.87 17.61 24.61
C GLU A 973 -8.83 18.57 23.89
N TYR A 974 -8.40 19.81 23.62
CA TYR A 974 -9.23 20.86 23.03
C TYR A 974 -9.09 20.99 21.51
N GLN A 975 -8.01 20.48 20.94
CA GLN A 975 -7.72 20.56 19.51
C GLN A 975 -8.92 20.17 18.60
N PRO A 976 -9.71 19.11 18.89
CA PRO A 976 -10.90 18.79 18.09
C PRO A 976 -12.01 19.86 18.14
N HIS A 977 -12.17 20.56 19.28
CA HIS A 977 -13.15 21.64 19.42
C HIS A 977 -12.75 22.87 18.63
N ALA A 978 -11.46 23.21 18.64
CA ALA A 978 -10.92 24.27 17.79
C ALA A 978 -11.12 23.95 16.31
N HIS A 979 -10.83 22.71 15.87
CA HIS A 979 -11.05 22.28 14.48
C HIS A 979 -12.52 22.33 14.04
N ASN A 980 -13.48 22.06 14.94
CA ASN A 980 -14.91 22.14 14.59
C ASN A 980 -15.44 23.59 14.54
N TYR A 981 -14.72 24.54 15.14
CA TYR A 981 -15.11 25.95 15.19
C TYR A 981 -14.60 26.77 14.00
N THR A 982 -13.59 26.27 13.28
CA THR A 982 -13.16 26.80 11.98
C THR A 982 -14.17 26.47 10.90
#